data_AF-A0A926VAT8-F1
#
_entry.id   AF-A0A926VAT8-F1
#
_cell.length_a   1.000
_cell.length_b   1.000
_cell.length_c   1.000
_cell.angle_alpha   90.00
_cell.angle_beta   90.00
_cell.angle_gamma   90.00
#
_symmetry.space_group_name_H-M   'P 1'
#
loop_
_entity.id
_entity.type
_entity.pdbx_description
1 polymer ?
#
loop_
_entity_poly.entity_id
_entity_poly.type
_entity_poly.pdbx_seq_one_letter_code
_entity_poly.pdbx_strand_id
1 'polypeptide(L)'
;EEQLKQAEATKVKFDELFNAASIQNQRLKTEKGPVLKVLTQKGMEIEVSNLTQYKHPALFGENGDLRKIGERLEHLNIKLVENKKGFHQKTHRWKVLAEVEGQTNEDGSSKFLPLGTLSEHSRQMLKETLNEAALKKIHSGDGLITKNVSIEVASPLSQRQVKLMFRKAYDFLSEFNNSIPSDQKQAMASACWHLGTSRGFEEKSTEQSETTSRQEYKISNFSFAAFPEQVIEKLAELQFTKLTVTGINAAESNQHLGRQWNTDEKLPIQIQVRQNLPTEHPRYNRSLVFIEDQEFAPIESRSAHLPIGTKALATINPDPGHTIQVQLNHPRISTPIQIGKIQQHSFALRAWRGEQASLTIAFVKPEPIPVIKVGNQVLGELDKASIHILEKAGRLVDGKTMDVTLNSRGKGFGSHVIATTTLGNSFRINKLSKSFWSSAFNNQKATITVGFKERSSEPAILVDGKVLGVLTQKESKEALSKAGLLVEGISFQNAVLTSNSTTATITVDPESVEYPETWTKLIQTEKKSANVSPVVEASRVFRTKLTQLPTLLFTKEDHEWKTPNGEVEEQPALGLSVDKRLSDITSRWLSAQGVEWQQAPDEALVWSETQRSYDVLFIKPDSVKPEVYQQLIERCGEVLQASGEPNTYLERLESMPKLPETLLYTSSSTAELESPHTQVDNQMQLVDSAYAQQEEQYTVSSHPPVTPDNQQAMPQVSFSNSYDTASVVPIPPSVALQLEFNKAQALQAQRTEAIAPTVHSFLYLEGKPTPTGAQAIGKSNTAVWDKAKSELTLYDNSSTDAKIPKMRVRYEGGSYTPLPIASSLEELQKHGLKSEEVEHFISKVKPLVDARLNQLNLGKISAKNQEIDR
;
A
#
# COMPACT_ATOMS: atom_id res chain seq x y z
N GLU A 1 -35.85 -0.01 -6.60
CA GLU A 1 -35.43 1.35 -7.01
C GLU A 1 -35.62 2.36 -5.89
N GLU A 2 -36.83 2.47 -5.32
CA GLU A 2 -37.15 3.36 -4.19
C GLU A 2 -36.19 3.22 -2.99
N GLN A 3 -35.97 1.99 -2.51
CA GLN A 3 -34.99 1.71 -1.44
C GLN A 3 -33.56 2.17 -1.79
N LEU A 4 -33.17 2.17 -3.07
CA LEU A 4 -31.86 2.63 -3.51
C LEU A 4 -31.74 4.16 -3.45
N LYS A 5 -32.81 4.89 -3.81
CA LYS A 5 -32.89 6.36 -3.64
C LYS A 5 -32.89 6.76 -2.16
N GLN A 6 -33.57 5.99 -1.31
CA GLN A 6 -33.55 6.19 0.15
C GLN A 6 -32.14 5.94 0.72
N ALA A 7 -31.50 4.82 0.36
CA ALA A 7 -30.13 4.51 0.75
C ALA A 7 -29.11 5.58 0.30
N GLU A 8 -29.28 6.13 -0.91
CA GLU A 8 -28.45 7.23 -1.44
C GLU A 8 -28.55 8.49 -0.57
N ALA A 9 -29.78 8.95 -0.29
CA ALA A 9 -30.03 10.12 0.54
C ALA A 9 -29.49 9.95 1.97
N THR A 10 -29.69 8.77 2.59
CA THR A 10 -29.15 8.47 3.92
C THR A 10 -27.61 8.47 3.89
N LYS A 11 -26.98 7.87 2.88
CA LYS A 11 -25.51 7.84 2.78
C LYS A 11 -24.91 9.23 2.66
N VAL A 12 -25.49 10.13 1.85
CA VAL A 12 -24.99 11.51 1.72
C VAL A 12 -24.96 12.19 3.09
N LYS A 13 -26.06 12.14 3.84
CA LYS A 13 -26.15 12.74 5.19
C LYS A 13 -25.23 12.07 6.21
N PHE A 14 -25.03 10.75 6.14
CA PHE A 14 -24.05 10.06 6.98
C PHE A 14 -22.62 10.49 6.64
N ASP A 15 -22.26 10.52 5.36
CA ASP A 15 -20.94 10.94 4.90
C ASP A 15 -20.65 12.38 5.32
N GLU A 16 -21.61 13.30 5.24
CA GLU A 16 -21.48 14.67 5.77
C GLU A 16 -21.09 14.69 7.25
N LEU A 17 -21.85 13.98 8.10
CA LEU A 17 -21.61 13.91 9.54
C LEU A 17 -20.28 13.21 9.88
N PHE A 18 -19.98 12.10 9.21
CA PHE A 18 -18.79 11.29 9.43
C PHE A 18 -17.52 12.00 8.92
N ASN A 19 -17.58 12.70 7.78
CA ASN A 19 -16.48 13.50 7.28
C ASN A 19 -16.23 14.72 8.16
N ALA A 20 -17.28 15.40 8.64
CA ALA A 20 -17.13 16.48 9.61
C ALA A 20 -16.43 16.00 10.91
N ALA A 21 -16.86 14.86 11.47
CA ALA A 21 -16.20 14.24 12.62
C ALA A 21 -14.74 13.83 12.31
N SER A 22 -14.47 13.31 11.12
CA SER A 22 -13.13 12.90 10.67
C SER A 22 -12.17 14.07 10.49
N ILE A 23 -12.64 15.19 9.92
CA ILE A 23 -11.88 16.45 9.83
C ILE A 23 -11.49 16.92 11.23
N GLN A 24 -12.44 16.94 12.17
CA GLN A 24 -12.21 17.39 13.54
C GLN A 24 -11.30 16.44 14.34
N ASN A 25 -11.38 15.13 14.11
CA ASN A 25 -10.43 14.14 14.64
C ASN A 25 -9.01 14.34 14.09
N GLN A 26 -8.89 14.69 12.80
CA GLN A 26 -7.60 14.99 12.21
C GLN A 26 -7.01 16.28 12.80
N ARG A 27 -7.82 17.35 12.94
CA ARG A 27 -7.42 18.58 13.63
C ARG A 27 -6.89 18.27 15.03
N LEU A 28 -7.62 17.52 15.85
CA LEU A 28 -7.21 17.11 17.20
C LEU A 28 -5.81 16.44 17.25
N LYS A 29 -5.43 15.69 16.21
CA LYS A 29 -4.10 15.05 16.12
C LYS A 29 -2.99 16.04 15.74
N THR A 30 -3.29 17.06 14.93
CA THR A 30 -2.31 17.97 14.31
C THR A 30 -2.26 19.39 14.89
N GLU A 31 -3.31 19.80 15.61
CA GLU A 31 -3.55 21.16 16.12
C GLU A 31 -3.67 21.07 17.65
N LYS A 32 -2.52 21.13 18.34
CA LYS A 32 -2.46 20.89 19.79
C LYS A 32 -2.48 22.20 20.60
N GLY A 33 -3.20 22.17 21.71
CA GLY A 33 -3.33 23.31 22.62
C GLY A 33 -4.38 24.34 22.16
N PRO A 34 -4.45 25.50 22.82
CA PRO A 34 -5.42 26.55 22.50
C PRO A 34 -5.34 27.02 21.04
N VAL A 35 -6.47 27.49 20.54
CA VAL A 35 -6.61 28.07 19.20
C VAL A 35 -6.86 29.57 19.35
N LEU A 36 -6.23 30.39 18.52
CA LEU A 36 -6.49 31.81 18.44
C LEU A 36 -7.48 32.05 17.31
N LYS A 37 -8.69 32.51 17.64
CA LYS A 37 -9.61 33.12 16.69
C LYS A 37 -9.12 34.53 16.41
N VAL A 38 -9.06 34.90 15.14
CA VAL A 38 -8.58 36.20 14.69
C VAL A 38 -9.62 36.81 13.76
N LEU A 39 -10.22 37.91 14.19
CA LEU A 39 -11.20 38.67 13.42
C LEU A 39 -10.50 39.87 12.76
N THR A 40 -10.47 39.87 11.43
CA THR A 40 -9.95 41.00 10.65
C THR A 40 -10.95 42.15 10.62
N GLN A 41 -10.47 43.38 10.40
CA GLN A 41 -11.32 44.58 10.25
C GLN A 41 -12.36 44.49 9.12
N LYS A 42 -12.22 43.51 8.21
CA LYS A 42 -13.18 43.23 7.12
C LYS A 42 -14.25 42.19 7.50
N GLY A 43 -14.35 41.80 8.77
CA GLY A 43 -15.31 40.81 9.27
C GLY A 43 -14.96 39.35 8.98
N MET A 44 -13.78 39.07 8.40
CA MET A 44 -13.32 37.71 8.13
C MET A 44 -12.62 37.12 9.35
N GLU A 45 -13.11 35.97 9.82
CA GLU A 45 -12.57 35.20 10.95
C GLU A 45 -11.61 34.09 10.45
N ILE A 46 -10.43 33.96 11.07
CA ILE A 46 -9.46 32.89 10.80
C ILE A 46 -8.97 32.26 12.11
N GLU A 47 -8.68 30.95 12.07
CA GLU A 47 -8.20 30.19 13.22
C GLU A 47 -6.70 29.90 13.11
N VAL A 48 -5.96 30.18 14.18
CA VAL A 48 -4.51 29.93 14.30
C VAL A 48 -4.25 28.95 15.43
N SER A 49 -3.63 27.82 15.12
CA SER A 49 -3.38 26.72 16.05
C SER A 49 -1.88 26.49 16.28
N ASN A 50 -1.55 25.52 17.14
CA ASN A 50 -0.18 25.20 17.56
C ASN A 50 0.56 26.37 18.26
N LEU A 51 -0.17 27.26 18.93
CA LEU A 51 0.36 28.44 19.61
C LEU A 51 1.44 28.09 20.66
N THR A 52 1.24 26.99 21.39
CA THR A 52 2.14 26.48 22.44
C THR A 52 3.47 25.95 21.90
N GLN A 53 3.57 25.66 20.60
CA GLN A 53 4.84 25.32 19.95
C GLN A 53 5.75 26.54 19.79
N TYR A 54 5.16 27.72 19.59
CA TYR A 54 5.90 28.95 19.26
C TYR A 54 6.00 29.94 20.43
N LYS A 55 5.10 29.83 21.43
CA LYS A 55 5.11 30.62 22.68
C LYS A 55 5.32 32.12 22.45
N HIS A 56 4.57 32.71 21.51
CA HIS A 56 4.75 34.10 21.11
C HIS A 56 4.57 35.09 22.29
N PRO A 57 5.46 36.08 22.49
CA PRO A 57 5.41 36.98 23.65
C PRO A 57 4.09 37.76 23.82
N ALA A 58 3.34 38.01 22.74
CA ALA A 58 2.04 38.69 22.82
C ALA A 58 0.94 37.85 23.50
N LEU A 59 1.10 36.52 23.58
CA LEU A 59 0.13 35.58 24.17
C LEU A 59 0.65 34.86 25.41
N PHE A 60 1.97 34.68 25.50
CA PHE A 60 2.64 33.95 26.58
C PHE A 60 3.52 34.88 27.41
N GLY A 61 3.63 34.62 28.71
CA GLY A 61 4.57 35.28 29.61
C GLY A 61 5.97 34.66 29.53
N GLU A 62 6.94 35.23 30.25
CA GLU A 62 8.34 34.77 30.27
C GLU A 62 8.47 33.31 30.76
N ASN A 63 7.62 32.91 31.72
CA ASN A 63 7.54 31.53 32.23
C ASN A 63 6.95 30.53 31.22
N GLY A 64 6.46 31.01 30.06
CA GLY A 64 5.89 30.18 29.01
C GLY A 64 4.42 29.79 29.19
N ASP A 65 3.75 30.34 30.20
CA ASP A 65 2.30 30.24 30.44
C ASP A 65 1.51 31.27 29.61
N LEU A 66 0.24 31.00 29.35
CA LEU A 66 -0.66 31.96 28.71
C LEU A 66 -0.90 33.15 29.65
N ARG A 67 -0.68 34.38 29.17
CA ARG A 67 -1.00 35.63 29.89
C ARG A 67 -2.47 35.67 30.30
N LYS A 68 -2.84 36.41 31.35
CA LYS A 68 -4.27 36.53 31.74
C LYS A 68 -5.07 37.37 30.74
N ILE A 69 -6.38 37.20 30.76
CA ILE A 69 -7.31 38.03 29.98
C ILE A 69 -7.25 39.45 30.58
N GLY A 70 -6.69 40.41 29.83
CA GLY A 70 -6.32 41.75 30.30
C GLY A 70 -4.81 42.08 30.24
N GLU A 71 -3.93 41.07 30.18
CA GLU A 71 -2.46 41.24 29.99
C GLU A 71 -2.02 40.94 28.54
N ARG A 72 -2.97 40.53 27.70
CA ARG A 72 -2.81 40.23 26.27
C ARG A 72 -3.17 41.46 25.45
N LEU A 73 -2.52 41.60 24.31
CA LEU A 73 -2.96 42.56 23.30
C LEU A 73 -4.34 42.13 22.76
N GLU A 74 -5.35 42.99 22.88
CA GLU A 74 -6.68 42.76 22.27
C GLU A 74 -6.62 42.83 20.73
N HIS A 75 -5.62 43.56 20.22
CA HIS A 75 -5.37 43.80 18.81
C HIS A 75 -3.93 43.48 18.42
N LEU A 76 -3.74 42.84 17.27
CA LEU A 76 -2.42 42.40 16.80
C LEU A 76 -2.20 42.80 15.33
N ASN A 77 -0.94 42.94 14.92
CA ASN A 77 -0.57 42.96 13.50
C ASN A 77 -0.04 41.57 13.15
N ILE A 78 -0.65 40.92 12.16
CA ILE A 78 -0.28 39.57 11.74
C ILE A 78 0.24 39.54 10.30
N LYS A 79 1.10 38.56 9.99
CA LYS A 79 1.67 38.33 8.68
C LYS A 79 1.57 36.85 8.29
N LEU A 80 0.86 36.55 7.20
CA LEU A 80 0.73 35.20 6.64
C LEU A 80 1.88 34.90 5.68
N VAL A 81 2.56 33.77 5.83
CA VAL A 81 3.67 33.31 4.99
C VAL A 81 3.62 31.79 4.74
N GLU A 82 4.23 31.33 3.64
CA GLU A 82 4.40 29.90 3.38
C GLU A 82 5.28 29.22 4.46
N ASN A 83 4.83 28.09 4.97
CA ASN A 83 5.54 27.28 5.96
C ASN A 83 6.62 26.43 5.27
N LYS A 84 7.80 27.01 5.08
CA LYS A 84 8.94 26.36 4.38
C LYS A 84 9.50 25.12 5.10
N LYS A 85 9.06 24.77 6.32
CA LYS A 85 9.46 23.53 7.02
C LYS A 85 8.72 22.29 6.49
N GLY A 86 9.11 21.88 5.28
CA GLY A 86 8.80 20.57 4.71
C GLY A 86 7.78 20.60 3.58
N PHE A 87 8.27 20.50 2.34
CA PHE A 87 7.50 20.26 1.10
C PHE A 87 6.61 18.98 1.15
N HIS A 88 6.72 18.18 2.20
CA HIS A 88 5.99 16.93 2.42
C HIS A 88 4.87 17.03 3.49
N GLN A 89 4.73 18.15 4.21
CA GLN A 89 3.56 18.35 5.07
C GLN A 89 2.34 18.74 4.21
N LYS A 90 1.34 17.84 4.15
CA LYS A 90 0.07 18.11 3.44
C LYS A 90 -0.78 19.15 4.16
N THR A 91 -0.68 19.24 5.49
CA THR A 91 -1.42 20.17 6.35
C THR A 91 -0.52 21.28 6.90
N HIS A 92 -1.13 22.40 7.34
CA HIS A 92 -0.48 23.54 7.99
C HIS A 92 0.59 24.24 7.12
N ARG A 93 0.30 24.32 5.81
CA ARG A 93 1.18 24.96 4.81
C ARG A 93 1.37 26.46 5.01
N TRP A 94 0.46 27.15 5.69
CA TRP A 94 0.60 28.58 5.96
C TRP A 94 0.87 28.82 7.44
N LYS A 95 1.85 29.68 7.70
CA LYS A 95 2.27 30.09 9.03
C LYS A 95 1.81 31.51 9.31
N VAL A 96 1.40 31.76 10.54
CA VAL A 96 1.03 33.09 11.02
C VAL A 96 2.19 33.60 11.87
N LEU A 97 2.71 34.77 11.49
CA LEU A 97 3.63 35.55 12.30
C LEU A 97 2.85 36.71 12.94
N ALA A 98 3.31 37.19 14.09
CA ALA A 98 2.80 38.38 14.75
C ALA A 98 3.92 39.38 14.96
N GLU A 99 3.58 40.66 14.98
CA GLU A 99 4.51 41.73 15.34
C GLU A 99 4.86 41.65 16.83
N VAL A 100 6.12 41.94 17.15
CA VAL A 100 6.60 42.12 18.52
C VAL A 100 6.69 43.61 18.81
N GLU A 101 5.84 44.08 19.71
CA GLU A 101 5.78 45.49 20.11
C GLU A 101 7.15 45.99 20.60
N GLY A 102 7.55 47.18 20.12
CA GLY A 102 8.83 47.80 20.48
C GLY A 102 10.09 47.16 19.89
N GLN A 103 10.00 46.11 19.07
CA GLN A 103 11.17 45.51 18.41
C GLN A 103 11.17 45.73 16.90
N THR A 104 12.24 46.34 16.40
CA THR A 104 12.57 46.42 14.97
C THR A 104 13.69 45.44 14.62
N ASN A 105 13.77 45.09 13.33
CA ASN A 105 14.93 44.42 12.73
C ASN A 105 16.04 45.45 12.46
N GLU A 106 17.23 44.98 12.06
CA GLU A 106 18.40 45.82 11.75
C GLU A 106 18.16 46.80 10.58
N ASP A 107 17.19 46.49 9.70
CA ASP A 107 16.74 47.34 8.59
C ASP A 107 15.69 48.40 9.01
N GLY A 108 15.36 48.51 10.30
CA GLY A 108 14.35 49.41 10.84
C GLY A 108 12.90 48.95 10.65
N SER A 109 12.66 47.79 10.03
CA SER A 109 11.30 47.23 9.86
C SER A 109 10.78 46.56 11.14
N SER A 110 9.46 46.52 11.33
CA SER A 110 8.82 45.80 12.44
C SER A 110 9.24 44.32 12.50
N LYS A 111 9.62 43.84 13.68
CA LYS A 111 10.02 42.45 13.88
C LYS A 111 8.80 41.54 14.02
N PHE A 112 8.70 40.54 13.13
CA PHE A 112 7.63 39.55 13.14
C PHE A 112 8.15 38.19 13.62
N LEU A 113 7.60 37.66 14.71
CA LEU A 113 7.92 36.32 15.22
C LEU A 113 6.79 35.31 14.95
N PRO A 114 7.10 34.01 14.90
CA PRO A 114 6.10 32.95 14.83
C PRO A 114 5.00 33.04 15.90
N LEU A 115 3.74 33.15 15.46
CA LEU A 115 2.58 33.06 16.35
C LEU A 115 2.02 31.63 16.40
N GLY A 116 1.86 31.01 15.23
CA GLY A 116 1.21 29.71 15.08
C GLY A 116 1.12 29.26 13.63
N THR A 117 0.36 28.20 13.39
CA THR A 117 -0.01 27.72 12.04
C THR A 117 -1.46 28.03 11.75
N LEU A 118 -1.78 28.44 10.52
CA LEU A 118 -3.16 28.65 10.11
C LEU A 118 -3.88 27.29 10.00
N SER A 119 -5.12 27.19 10.51
CA SER A 119 -5.91 25.96 10.38
C SER A 119 -6.19 25.64 8.91
N GLU A 120 -6.28 24.35 8.56
CA GLU A 120 -6.49 23.95 7.16
C GLU A 120 -7.81 24.48 6.57
N HIS A 121 -8.83 24.64 7.41
CA HIS A 121 -10.13 25.18 7.01
C HIS A 121 -10.05 26.69 6.72
N SER A 122 -9.43 27.48 7.61
CA SER A 122 -9.19 28.90 7.36
C SER A 122 -8.27 29.11 6.15
N ARG A 123 -7.31 28.20 5.90
CA ARG A 123 -6.48 28.21 4.69
C ARG A 123 -7.28 27.96 3.41
N GLN A 124 -8.21 27.00 3.40
CA GLN A 124 -9.08 26.73 2.25
C GLN A 124 -9.98 27.94 1.94
N MET A 125 -10.69 28.46 2.95
CA MET A 125 -11.54 29.64 2.82
C MET A 125 -10.76 30.89 2.35
N LEU A 126 -9.55 31.12 2.88
CA LEU A 126 -8.68 32.20 2.40
C LEU A 126 -8.19 31.99 0.97
N LYS A 127 -7.92 30.76 0.55
CA LYS A 127 -7.46 30.46 -0.82
C LYS A 127 -8.53 30.76 -1.88
N GLU A 128 -9.81 30.64 -1.52
CA GLU A 128 -10.95 30.93 -2.40
C GLU A 128 -11.29 32.43 -2.45
N THR A 129 -10.92 33.20 -1.42
CA THR A 129 -11.23 34.64 -1.30
C THR A 129 -10.06 35.57 -1.62
N LEU A 130 -8.81 35.09 -1.54
CA LEU A 130 -7.61 35.87 -1.88
C LEU A 130 -7.32 35.86 -3.39
N ASN A 131 -6.90 37.01 -3.92
CA ASN A 131 -6.47 37.11 -5.32
C ASN A 131 -5.05 36.54 -5.54
N GLU A 132 -4.69 36.28 -6.81
CA GLU A 132 -3.38 35.71 -7.15
C GLU A 132 -2.19 36.54 -6.64
N ALA A 133 -2.31 37.87 -6.58
CA ALA A 133 -1.25 38.74 -6.13
C ALA A 133 -0.96 38.56 -4.63
N ALA A 134 -2.01 38.41 -3.81
CA ALA A 134 -1.88 38.09 -2.39
C ALA A 134 -1.30 36.67 -2.19
N LEU A 135 -1.77 35.68 -2.96
CA LEU A 135 -1.24 34.32 -2.92
C LEU A 135 0.25 34.27 -3.31
N LYS A 136 0.67 35.00 -4.35
CA LYS A 136 2.08 35.12 -4.76
C LYS A 136 2.97 35.67 -3.64
N LYS A 137 2.52 36.68 -2.87
CA LYS A 137 3.24 37.22 -1.70
C LYS A 137 3.36 36.22 -0.55
N ILE A 138 2.35 35.39 -0.32
CA ILE A 138 2.42 34.34 0.71
C ILE A 138 3.47 33.28 0.31
N HIS A 139 3.45 32.84 -0.96
CA HIS A 139 4.38 31.83 -1.49
C HIS A 139 5.84 32.31 -1.59
N SER A 140 6.11 33.57 -1.96
CA SER A 140 7.48 34.12 -1.98
C SER A 140 8.09 34.20 -0.58
N GLY A 141 7.27 34.58 0.40
CA GLY A 141 7.67 34.86 1.78
C GLY A 141 7.62 36.35 2.12
N ASP A 142 7.34 37.22 1.14
CA ASP A 142 7.09 38.66 1.36
C ASP A 142 5.95 38.86 2.36
N GLY A 143 4.97 37.95 2.30
CA GLY A 143 3.87 37.76 3.22
C GLY A 143 2.70 38.73 3.03
N LEU A 144 1.53 38.32 3.50
CA LEU A 144 0.34 39.17 3.55
C LEU A 144 0.18 39.72 4.97
N ILE A 145 0.40 41.03 5.15
CA ILE A 145 0.24 41.71 6.43
C ILE A 145 -1.20 42.18 6.59
N THR A 146 -1.83 41.81 7.70
CA THR A 146 -3.14 42.32 8.14
C THR A 146 -2.95 43.04 9.48
N LYS A 147 -3.27 44.33 9.51
CA LYS A 147 -3.10 45.17 10.69
C LYS A 147 -4.33 45.18 11.59
N ASN A 148 -4.10 45.41 12.88
CA ASN A 148 -5.12 45.69 13.89
C ASN A 148 -6.27 44.65 13.89
N VAL A 149 -5.91 43.36 13.87
CA VAL A 149 -6.86 42.25 13.95
C VAL A 149 -7.23 42.01 15.42
N SER A 150 -8.51 41.83 15.71
CA SER A 150 -8.98 41.45 17.06
C SER A 150 -8.70 39.97 17.29
N ILE A 151 -8.31 39.58 18.51
CA ILE A 151 -7.91 38.21 18.83
C ILE A 151 -8.63 37.65 20.07
N GLU A 152 -9.07 36.39 19.97
CA GLU A 152 -9.72 35.64 21.06
C GLU A 152 -9.04 34.27 21.21
N VAL A 153 -8.72 33.85 22.44
CA VAL A 153 -8.13 32.53 22.70
C VAL A 153 -9.23 31.54 23.06
N ALA A 154 -9.55 30.65 22.13
CA ALA A 154 -10.50 29.56 22.30
C ALA A 154 -9.84 28.30 22.88
N SER A 155 -10.63 27.52 23.61
CA SER A 155 -10.22 26.21 24.14
C SER A 155 -9.94 25.21 23.00
N PRO A 156 -8.98 24.28 23.16
CA PRO A 156 -8.78 23.18 22.22
C PRO A 156 -10.06 22.35 22.07
N LEU A 157 -10.26 21.79 20.88
CA LEU A 157 -11.25 20.74 20.70
C LEU A 157 -10.87 19.52 21.57
N SER A 158 -11.83 19.00 22.32
CA SER A 158 -11.62 17.84 23.19
C SER A 158 -11.86 16.51 22.47
N GLN A 159 -11.18 15.45 22.93
CA GLN A 159 -11.48 14.06 22.51
C GLN A 159 -12.97 13.71 22.71
N ARG A 160 -13.61 14.22 23.78
CA ARG A 160 -15.03 14.00 24.06
C ARG A 160 -15.93 14.63 23.01
N GLN A 161 -15.64 15.85 22.55
CA GLN A 161 -16.40 16.50 21.46
C GLN A 161 -16.26 15.73 20.14
N VAL A 162 -15.05 15.30 19.76
CA VAL A 162 -14.85 14.46 18.56
C VAL A 162 -15.62 13.14 18.66
N LYS A 163 -15.56 12.47 19.82
CA LYS A 163 -16.32 11.22 20.06
C LYS A 163 -17.82 11.44 19.96
N LEU A 164 -18.34 12.57 20.44
CA LEU A 164 -19.75 12.94 20.30
C LEU A 164 -20.15 13.24 18.84
N MET A 165 -19.25 13.81 18.02
CA MET A 165 -19.51 14.02 16.58
C MET A 165 -19.62 12.70 15.82
N PHE A 166 -18.70 11.75 16.05
CA PHE A 166 -18.82 10.40 15.49
C PHE A 166 -20.08 9.70 15.99
N ARG A 167 -20.38 9.80 17.29
CA ARG A 167 -21.60 9.23 17.86
C ARG A 167 -22.85 9.74 17.15
N LYS A 168 -22.97 11.06 16.89
CA LYS A 168 -24.10 11.62 16.11
C LYS A 168 -24.24 11.00 14.70
N ALA A 169 -23.14 10.67 14.03
CA ALA A 169 -23.19 9.99 12.74
C ALA A 169 -23.72 8.54 12.86
N TYR A 170 -23.34 7.82 13.92
CA TYR A 170 -23.82 6.46 14.19
C TYR A 170 -25.26 6.42 14.73
N ASP A 171 -25.63 7.33 15.64
CA ASP A 171 -26.98 7.48 16.16
C ASP A 171 -27.98 7.71 15.01
N PHE A 172 -27.62 8.56 14.03
CA PHE A 172 -28.41 8.77 12.80
C PHE A 172 -28.61 7.49 11.96
N LEU A 173 -27.61 6.60 11.89
CA LEU A 173 -27.77 5.30 11.21
C LEU A 173 -28.61 4.31 12.01
N SER A 174 -28.56 4.38 13.35
CA SER A 174 -29.44 3.59 14.21
C SER A 174 -30.90 4.02 14.06
N GLU A 175 -31.18 5.33 14.06
CA GLU A 175 -32.50 5.90 13.73
C GLU A 175 -32.99 5.44 12.35
N PHE A 176 -32.12 5.47 11.34
CA PHE A 176 -32.43 4.98 10.00
C PHE A 176 -32.77 3.48 10.00
N ASN A 177 -31.96 2.60 10.62
CA ASN A 177 -32.24 1.17 10.71
C ASN A 177 -33.59 0.90 11.41
N ASN A 178 -33.85 1.62 12.50
CA ASN A 178 -35.08 1.47 13.29
C ASN A 178 -36.32 2.00 12.56
N SER A 179 -36.17 2.92 11.60
CA SER A 179 -37.27 3.42 10.75
C SER A 179 -37.74 2.43 9.68
N ILE A 180 -36.99 1.35 9.44
CA ILE A 180 -37.25 0.40 8.34
C ILE A 180 -38.02 -0.83 8.87
N PRO A 181 -39.18 -1.17 8.26
CA PRO A 181 -39.92 -2.40 8.58
C PRO A 181 -39.08 -3.67 8.43
N SER A 182 -39.29 -4.65 9.32
CA SER A 182 -38.44 -5.84 9.43
C SER A 182 -38.35 -6.66 8.13
N ASP A 183 -39.48 -6.79 7.42
CA ASP A 183 -39.61 -7.40 6.10
C ASP A 183 -38.80 -6.69 5.00
N GLN A 184 -38.51 -5.40 5.18
CA GLN A 184 -37.75 -4.59 4.23
C GLN A 184 -36.27 -4.44 4.60
N LYS A 185 -35.85 -4.81 5.82
CA LYS A 185 -34.47 -4.62 6.30
C LYS A 185 -33.44 -5.33 5.43
N GLN A 186 -33.66 -6.57 5.00
CA GLN A 186 -32.71 -7.28 4.12
C GLN A 186 -32.59 -6.62 2.74
N ALA A 187 -33.70 -6.15 2.17
CA ALA A 187 -33.70 -5.46 0.87
C ALA A 187 -33.02 -4.09 0.95
N MET A 188 -33.24 -3.34 2.04
CA MET A 188 -32.54 -2.07 2.29
C MET A 188 -31.05 -2.27 2.56
N ALA A 189 -30.68 -3.27 3.38
CA ALA A 189 -29.27 -3.63 3.61
C ALA A 189 -28.57 -3.97 2.28
N SER A 190 -29.23 -4.74 1.42
CA SER A 190 -28.75 -5.06 0.07
C SER A 190 -28.58 -3.80 -0.80
N ALA A 191 -29.52 -2.86 -0.75
CA ALA A 191 -29.41 -1.58 -1.46
C ALA A 191 -28.25 -0.70 -0.95
N CYS A 192 -28.08 -0.62 0.37
CA CYS A 192 -26.97 0.10 1.01
C CYS A 192 -25.62 -0.56 0.73
N TRP A 193 -25.56 -1.88 0.64
CA TRP A 193 -24.36 -2.63 0.27
C TRP A 193 -24.01 -2.43 -1.21
N HIS A 194 -24.99 -2.55 -2.10
CA HIS A 194 -24.84 -2.29 -3.53
C HIS A 194 -24.33 -0.87 -3.79
N LEU A 195 -24.89 0.14 -3.11
CA LEU A 195 -24.47 1.52 -3.25
C LEU A 195 -23.08 1.78 -2.65
N GLY A 196 -22.72 1.08 -1.57
CA GLY A 196 -21.38 1.09 -0.97
C GLY A 196 -20.29 0.38 -1.78
N THR A 197 -20.65 -0.46 -2.76
CA THR A 197 -19.70 -1.29 -3.54
C THR A 197 -19.71 -0.98 -5.05
N SER A 198 -20.66 -0.17 -5.53
CA SER A 198 -20.84 0.13 -6.95
C SER A 198 -19.99 1.30 -7.45
N ARG A 199 -19.23 1.06 -8.52
CA ARG A 199 -18.34 2.04 -9.18
C ARG A 199 -19.04 3.29 -9.75
N GLY A 200 -20.38 3.35 -9.72
CA GLY A 200 -21.17 4.46 -10.28
C GLY A 200 -21.26 5.69 -9.36
N PHE A 201 -21.08 5.51 -8.04
CA PHE A 201 -21.31 6.55 -7.03
C PHE A 201 -20.03 7.19 -6.45
N GLU A 202 -18.85 6.82 -6.95
CA GLU A 202 -17.60 7.48 -6.57
C GLU A 202 -17.46 8.84 -7.28
N GLU A 203 -17.85 9.93 -6.60
CA GLU A 203 -17.31 11.24 -6.95
C GLU A 203 -15.79 11.23 -6.75
N LYS A 204 -15.04 11.43 -7.84
CA LYS A 204 -13.58 11.52 -7.81
C LYS A 204 -13.16 12.79 -7.08
N SER A 205 -12.91 12.68 -5.77
CA SER A 205 -12.32 13.74 -4.95
C SER A 205 -10.98 14.18 -5.55
N THR A 206 -10.86 15.46 -5.87
CA THR A 206 -9.86 16.06 -6.77
C THR A 206 -8.41 16.11 -6.24
N GLU A 207 -8.09 15.40 -5.15
CA GLU A 207 -6.77 15.42 -4.48
C GLU A 207 -6.08 14.04 -4.41
N GLN A 208 -6.22 13.22 -5.45
CA GLN A 208 -5.31 12.09 -5.66
C GLN A 208 -4.21 12.47 -6.66
N SER A 209 -2.97 12.39 -6.19
CA SER A 209 -1.75 12.56 -6.98
C SER A 209 -1.65 11.49 -8.09
N GLU A 210 -0.87 11.78 -9.13
CA GLU A 210 -0.58 10.88 -10.28
C GLU A 210 0.32 9.69 -9.91
N THR A 211 0.07 9.07 -8.77
CA THR A 211 0.60 7.77 -8.38
C THR A 211 -0.48 6.73 -8.64
N THR A 212 -0.15 5.68 -9.38
CA THR A 212 -1.01 4.52 -9.65
C THR A 212 -1.19 3.63 -8.40
N SER A 213 -1.56 4.22 -7.27
CA SER A 213 -2.13 3.49 -6.14
C SER A 213 -3.41 2.83 -6.61
N ARG A 214 -3.53 1.52 -6.37
CA ARG A 214 -4.76 0.75 -6.60
C ARG A 214 -5.94 1.55 -6.04
N GLN A 215 -7.03 1.64 -6.80
CA GLN A 215 -8.33 2.04 -6.23
C GLN A 215 -8.79 0.91 -5.31
N GLU A 216 -8.23 0.87 -4.11
CA GLU A 216 -8.67 -0.01 -3.04
C GLU A 216 -10.10 0.37 -2.69
N TYR A 217 -10.95 -0.64 -2.53
CA TYR A 217 -12.36 -0.46 -2.21
C TYR A 217 -12.48 0.42 -0.97
N LYS A 218 -13.15 1.57 -1.09
CA LYS A 218 -13.66 2.24 0.11
C LYS A 218 -14.72 1.33 0.72
N ILE A 219 -14.30 0.55 1.72
CA ILE A 219 -15.20 -0.21 2.57
C ILE A 219 -16.26 0.76 3.08
N SER A 220 -17.51 0.49 2.74
CA SER A 220 -18.63 1.37 3.06
C SER A 220 -18.96 1.23 4.54
N ASN A 221 -18.27 2.03 5.38
CA ASN A 221 -18.55 2.16 6.81
C ASN A 221 -20.05 2.40 7.07
N PHE A 222 -20.69 3.15 6.17
CA PHE A 222 -22.13 3.35 6.12
C PHE A 222 -22.93 2.02 6.17
N SER A 223 -22.62 1.07 5.29
CA SER A 223 -23.40 -0.17 5.14
C SER A 223 -23.22 -1.10 6.34
N PHE A 224 -21.99 -1.24 6.84
CA PHE A 224 -21.68 -2.00 8.06
C PHE A 224 -22.30 -1.40 9.32
N ALA A 225 -22.27 -0.07 9.45
CA ALA A 225 -22.82 0.62 10.62
C ALA A 225 -24.35 0.71 10.60
N ALA A 226 -24.97 0.73 9.41
CA ALA A 226 -26.42 0.80 9.28
C ALA A 226 -27.11 -0.56 9.42
N PHE A 227 -26.49 -1.68 9.03
CA PHE A 227 -27.11 -3.02 9.05
C PHE A 227 -26.19 -4.13 9.58
N PRO A 228 -25.63 -4.00 10.81
CA PRO A 228 -24.68 -4.97 11.35
C PRO A 228 -25.29 -6.38 11.42
N GLU A 229 -26.52 -6.52 11.93
CA GLU A 229 -27.18 -7.82 12.09
C GLU A 229 -27.43 -8.52 10.75
N GLN A 230 -27.88 -7.79 9.71
CA GLN A 230 -28.11 -8.37 8.39
C GLN A 230 -26.80 -8.77 7.69
N VAL A 231 -25.69 -8.09 8.02
CA VAL A 231 -24.35 -8.50 7.57
C VAL A 231 -23.89 -9.76 8.31
N ILE A 232 -24.08 -9.84 9.63
CA ILE A 232 -23.75 -11.03 10.44
C ILE A 232 -24.57 -12.25 9.98
N GLU A 233 -25.87 -12.09 9.76
CA GLU A 233 -26.76 -13.12 9.21
C GLU A 233 -26.22 -13.69 7.90
N LYS A 234 -25.70 -12.84 7.01
CA LYS A 234 -25.08 -13.28 5.75
C LYS A 234 -23.69 -13.87 5.92
N LEU A 235 -22.96 -13.56 6.98
CA LEU A 235 -21.65 -14.17 7.26
C LEU A 235 -21.74 -15.54 7.94
N ALA A 236 -22.93 -15.99 8.34
CA ALA A 236 -23.16 -17.34 8.87
C ALA A 236 -22.90 -18.45 7.84
N GLU A 237 -23.07 -18.15 6.55
CA GLU A 237 -22.74 -19.03 5.43
C GLU A 237 -21.51 -18.49 4.68
N LEU A 238 -20.69 -19.36 4.09
CA LEU A 238 -19.53 -18.95 3.29
C LEU A 238 -19.98 -18.20 2.01
N GLN A 239 -19.97 -16.87 2.06
CA GLN A 239 -20.34 -16.02 0.92
C GLN A 239 -19.32 -16.04 -0.25
N PHE A 240 -18.14 -16.61 -0.03
CA PHE A 240 -16.97 -16.48 -0.90
C PHE A 240 -16.55 -17.80 -1.55
N THR A 241 -17.51 -18.46 -2.21
CA THR A 241 -17.29 -19.75 -2.90
C THR A 241 -16.68 -19.63 -4.29
N LYS A 242 -16.69 -18.45 -4.92
CA LYS A 242 -16.17 -18.26 -6.28
C LYS A 242 -15.00 -17.29 -6.29
N LEU A 243 -13.80 -17.83 -6.54
CA LEU A 243 -12.57 -17.07 -6.69
C LEU A 243 -12.21 -17.01 -8.18
N THR A 244 -11.88 -15.82 -8.68
CA THR A 244 -11.43 -15.60 -10.06
C THR A 244 -9.93 -15.42 -10.04
N VAL A 245 -9.20 -16.25 -10.77
CA VAL A 245 -7.75 -16.14 -10.91
C VAL A 245 -7.36 -15.67 -12.31
N THR A 246 -6.20 -15.05 -12.43
CA THR A 246 -5.75 -14.36 -13.66
C THR A 246 -4.34 -14.80 -14.06
N GLY A 247 -4.06 -14.80 -15.37
CA GLY A 247 -2.76 -15.21 -15.90
C GLY A 247 -2.54 -16.73 -15.93
N ILE A 248 -3.61 -17.53 -16.03
CA ILE A 248 -3.51 -19.00 -16.16
C ILE A 248 -2.76 -19.45 -17.44
N ASN A 249 -2.61 -18.56 -18.42
CA ASN A 249 -1.85 -18.79 -19.65
C ASN A 249 -0.37 -18.38 -19.54
N ALA A 250 0.12 -17.94 -18.38
CA ALA A 250 1.51 -17.53 -18.16
C ALA A 250 2.41 -18.73 -17.88
N ALA A 251 3.06 -19.25 -18.93
CA ALA A 251 3.90 -20.46 -18.87
C ALA A 251 5.05 -20.40 -17.84
N GLU A 252 5.58 -19.21 -17.57
CA GLU A 252 6.67 -18.98 -16.61
C GLU A 252 6.28 -19.26 -15.15
N SER A 253 4.98 -19.38 -14.83
CA SER A 253 4.52 -19.36 -13.43
C SER A 253 3.18 -20.08 -13.15
N ASN A 254 2.53 -20.67 -14.16
CA ASN A 254 1.46 -21.66 -13.95
C ASN A 254 2.05 -23.07 -14.16
N GLN A 255 2.19 -23.84 -13.10
CA GLN A 255 2.70 -25.22 -13.16
C GLN A 255 1.68 -26.20 -13.76
N HIS A 256 0.40 -25.83 -13.80
CA HIS A 256 -0.69 -26.59 -14.44
C HIS A 256 -0.99 -26.11 -15.88
N LEU A 257 -0.03 -25.48 -16.57
CA LEU A 257 -0.23 -25.01 -17.94
C LEU A 257 -0.57 -26.19 -18.87
N GLY A 258 -1.72 -26.11 -19.55
CA GLY A 258 -2.18 -27.15 -20.47
C GLY A 258 -2.89 -28.35 -19.81
N ARG A 259 -3.00 -28.40 -18.46
CA ARG A 259 -3.81 -29.41 -17.77
C ARG A 259 -5.26 -29.32 -18.26
N GLN A 260 -5.84 -30.47 -18.59
CA GLN A 260 -7.27 -30.57 -18.86
C GLN A 260 -8.01 -30.73 -17.54
N TRP A 261 -8.86 -29.76 -17.22
CA TRP A 261 -9.67 -29.79 -16.01
C TRP A 261 -11.00 -30.50 -16.28
N ASN A 262 -11.34 -31.42 -15.39
CA ASN A 262 -12.69 -31.97 -15.23
C ASN A 262 -13.50 -31.00 -14.36
N THR A 263 -14.72 -30.65 -14.79
CA THR A 263 -15.55 -29.63 -14.11
C THR A 263 -16.12 -30.11 -12.79
N ASP A 264 -16.20 -31.43 -12.61
CA ASP A 264 -16.83 -32.10 -11.47
C ASP A 264 -15.79 -32.61 -10.45
N GLU A 265 -14.50 -32.50 -10.81
CA GLU A 265 -13.38 -32.93 -9.98
C GLU A 265 -13.06 -31.88 -8.91
N LYS A 266 -13.22 -32.26 -7.64
CA LYS A 266 -12.85 -31.46 -6.47
C LYS A 266 -11.36 -31.69 -6.15
N LEU A 267 -10.53 -30.66 -6.33
CA LEU A 267 -9.09 -30.70 -6.12
C LEU A 267 -8.69 -29.93 -4.85
N PRO A 268 -7.65 -30.37 -4.12
CA PRO A 268 -7.13 -29.63 -2.98
C PRO A 268 -6.48 -28.32 -3.43
N ILE A 269 -6.94 -27.22 -2.85
CA ILE A 269 -6.40 -25.88 -3.06
C ILE A 269 -5.86 -25.28 -1.77
N GLN A 270 -4.88 -24.38 -1.89
CA GLN A 270 -4.44 -23.53 -0.80
C GLN A 270 -4.24 -22.09 -1.26
N ILE A 271 -4.61 -21.12 -0.42
CA ILE A 271 -4.31 -19.70 -0.64
C ILE A 271 -2.96 -19.38 0.00
N GLN A 272 -1.97 -19.00 -0.80
CA GLN A 272 -0.64 -18.63 -0.31
C GLN A 272 -0.20 -17.26 -0.87
N VAL A 273 0.96 -16.77 -0.40
CA VAL A 273 1.60 -15.54 -0.90
C VAL A 273 3.08 -15.78 -1.10
N ARG A 274 3.58 -15.46 -2.30
CA ARG A 274 5.01 -15.48 -2.62
C ARG A 274 5.69 -14.19 -2.16
N GLN A 275 6.22 -14.19 -0.93
CA GLN A 275 7.07 -13.12 -0.39
C GLN A 275 8.56 -13.33 -0.69
N ASN A 276 8.94 -14.55 -1.12
CA ASN A 276 10.27 -14.93 -1.55
C ASN A 276 10.67 -14.45 -2.96
N LEU A 277 9.76 -13.80 -3.69
CA LEU A 277 10.02 -13.23 -5.02
C LEU A 277 10.56 -11.79 -4.90
N PRO A 278 11.35 -11.29 -5.87
CA PRO A 278 11.78 -9.89 -5.87
C PRO A 278 10.60 -8.92 -5.87
N THR A 279 10.74 -7.76 -5.21
CA THR A 279 9.66 -6.76 -5.04
C THR A 279 9.05 -6.25 -6.35
N GLU A 280 9.84 -6.25 -7.42
CA GLU A 280 9.47 -5.83 -8.78
C GLU A 280 8.68 -6.93 -9.53
N HIS A 281 8.65 -8.17 -9.02
CA HIS A 281 8.03 -9.31 -9.71
C HIS A 281 6.49 -9.20 -9.73
N PRO A 282 5.81 -9.49 -10.86
CA PRO A 282 4.35 -9.32 -10.97
C PRO A 282 3.53 -10.07 -9.92
N ARG A 283 4.02 -11.21 -9.43
CA ARG A 283 3.37 -12.05 -8.39
C ARG A 283 3.86 -11.79 -6.95
N TYR A 284 4.85 -10.92 -6.73
CA TYR A 284 5.32 -10.61 -5.38
C TYR A 284 4.19 -10.09 -4.51
N ASN A 285 4.06 -10.64 -3.30
CA ASN A 285 3.10 -10.21 -2.30
C ASN A 285 1.65 -10.09 -2.86
N ARG A 286 1.26 -11.08 -3.68
CA ARG A 286 -0.13 -11.29 -4.11
C ARG A 286 -0.65 -12.61 -3.55
N SER A 287 -1.94 -12.65 -3.23
CA SER A 287 -2.66 -13.89 -2.96
C SER A 287 -2.71 -14.74 -4.23
N LEU A 288 -2.19 -15.96 -4.12
CA LEU A 288 -2.05 -16.95 -5.17
C LEU A 288 -2.85 -18.18 -4.76
N VAL A 289 -3.47 -18.85 -5.73
CA VAL A 289 -4.03 -20.17 -5.52
C VAL A 289 -3.00 -21.21 -5.94
N PHE A 290 -2.76 -22.14 -5.04
CA PHE A 290 -2.03 -23.37 -5.27
C PHE A 290 -3.05 -24.50 -5.40
N ILE A 291 -2.78 -25.45 -6.29
CA ILE A 291 -3.59 -26.66 -6.51
C ILE A 291 -2.60 -27.82 -6.37
N GLU A 292 -2.89 -28.78 -5.49
CA GLU A 292 -2.00 -29.92 -5.19
C GLU A 292 -0.56 -29.46 -4.90
N ASP A 293 -0.42 -28.46 -4.02
CA ASP A 293 0.83 -27.79 -3.64
C ASP A 293 1.64 -27.12 -4.78
N GLN A 294 1.09 -27.08 -5.99
CA GLN A 294 1.70 -26.45 -7.16
C GLN A 294 1.05 -25.10 -7.50
N GLU A 295 1.87 -24.14 -7.92
CA GLU A 295 1.44 -22.76 -8.19
C GLU A 295 0.58 -22.69 -9.46
N PHE A 296 -0.67 -22.26 -9.31
CA PHE A 296 -1.60 -22.06 -10.43
C PHE A 296 -1.60 -20.60 -10.89
N ALA A 297 -2.29 -19.71 -10.17
CA ALA A 297 -2.49 -18.33 -10.61
C ALA A 297 -2.85 -17.34 -9.48
N PRO A 298 -2.51 -16.04 -9.63
CA PRO A 298 -2.93 -15.00 -8.70
C PRO A 298 -4.43 -14.72 -8.77
N ILE A 299 -5.04 -14.53 -7.60
CA ILE A 299 -6.44 -14.09 -7.47
C ILE A 299 -6.57 -12.68 -8.04
N GLU A 300 -7.62 -12.44 -8.83
CA GLU A 300 -7.94 -11.09 -9.30
C GLU A 300 -8.23 -10.19 -8.10
N SER A 301 -7.65 -8.99 -8.07
CA SER A 301 -7.83 -8.01 -6.97
C SER A 301 -9.26 -7.49 -6.76
N ARG A 302 -10.23 -8.03 -7.50
CA ARG A 302 -11.66 -7.71 -7.45
C ARG A 302 -12.55 -8.92 -7.25
N SER A 303 -11.96 -10.12 -7.23
CA SER A 303 -12.71 -11.32 -6.86
C SER A 303 -12.87 -11.39 -5.34
N ALA A 304 -13.56 -12.43 -4.88
CA ALA A 304 -13.53 -12.77 -3.47
C ALA A 304 -12.11 -13.24 -3.07
N HIS A 305 -11.76 -13.05 -1.80
CA HIS A 305 -10.50 -13.50 -1.22
C HIS A 305 -10.78 -14.28 0.07
N LEU A 306 -10.19 -15.46 0.18
CA LEU A 306 -10.10 -16.19 1.45
C LEU A 306 -8.78 -15.82 2.15
N PRO A 307 -8.66 -16.00 3.49
CA PRO A 307 -7.45 -15.75 4.24
C PRO A 307 -6.22 -16.50 3.70
N ILE A 308 -5.04 -15.90 3.86
CA ILE A 308 -3.78 -16.51 3.47
C ILE A 308 -3.48 -17.65 4.44
N GLY A 309 -3.33 -18.86 3.91
CA GLY A 309 -3.19 -20.11 4.64
C GLY A 309 -4.40 -21.03 4.48
N THR A 310 -5.57 -20.51 4.09
CA THR A 310 -6.80 -21.30 3.91
C THR A 310 -6.60 -22.44 2.92
N LYS A 311 -7.00 -23.65 3.32
CA LYS A 311 -7.10 -24.83 2.46
C LYS A 311 -8.56 -25.15 2.20
N ALA A 312 -8.86 -25.76 1.06
CA ALA A 312 -10.19 -26.26 0.72
C ALA A 312 -10.12 -27.27 -0.42
N LEU A 313 -11.25 -27.90 -0.72
CA LEU A 313 -11.49 -28.53 -2.01
C LEU A 313 -12.17 -27.53 -2.96
N ALA A 314 -11.82 -27.56 -4.25
CA ALA A 314 -12.45 -26.70 -5.26
C ALA A 314 -12.46 -27.33 -6.66
N THR A 315 -13.46 -26.96 -7.48
CA THR A 315 -13.46 -27.28 -8.91
C THR A 315 -12.86 -26.13 -9.73
N ILE A 316 -12.11 -26.45 -10.78
CA ILE A 316 -11.35 -25.48 -11.58
C ILE A 316 -11.96 -25.35 -12.98
N ASN A 317 -12.53 -24.19 -13.28
CA ASN A 317 -13.19 -23.91 -14.54
C ASN A 317 -12.47 -22.77 -15.28
N PRO A 318 -11.61 -23.06 -16.29
CA PRO A 318 -11.05 -22.04 -17.16
C PRO A 318 -12.17 -21.25 -17.84
N ASP A 319 -12.16 -19.93 -17.70
CA ASP A 319 -13.22 -19.08 -18.23
C ASP A 319 -13.14 -19.05 -19.76
N PRO A 320 -14.27 -18.90 -20.49
CA PRO A 320 -14.26 -18.77 -21.94
C PRO A 320 -13.48 -17.53 -22.38
N GLY A 321 -12.35 -17.77 -23.05
CA GLY A 321 -11.44 -16.73 -23.50
C GLY A 321 -12.12 -15.68 -24.39
N HIS A 322 -11.76 -14.40 -24.19
CA HIS A 322 -12.26 -13.29 -24.99
C HIS A 322 -11.84 -13.37 -26.47
N THR A 323 -10.81 -14.20 -26.75
CA THR A 323 -10.22 -14.44 -28.06
C THR A 323 -9.94 -15.93 -28.27
N ILE A 324 -10.06 -16.40 -29.51
CA ILE A 324 -9.68 -17.75 -29.95
C ILE A 324 -8.57 -17.60 -30.98
N GLN A 325 -7.50 -18.37 -30.81
CA GLN A 325 -6.49 -18.60 -31.82
C GLN A 325 -6.95 -19.75 -32.74
N VAL A 326 -6.85 -19.54 -34.04
CA VAL A 326 -7.27 -20.52 -35.05
C VAL A 326 -6.12 -20.82 -35.99
N GLN A 327 -5.81 -22.11 -36.13
CA GLN A 327 -4.94 -22.61 -37.19
C GLN A 327 -5.81 -23.06 -38.37
N LEU A 328 -5.78 -22.31 -39.48
CA LEU A 328 -6.65 -22.54 -40.65
C LEU A 328 -6.24 -23.72 -41.55
N ASN A 329 -5.06 -24.32 -41.32
CA ASN A 329 -4.56 -25.48 -42.04
C ASN A 329 -4.64 -25.36 -43.58
N HIS A 330 -4.39 -24.17 -44.12
CA HIS A 330 -4.57 -23.85 -45.54
C HIS A 330 -3.22 -23.48 -46.21
N PRO A 331 -2.88 -24.00 -47.41
CA PRO A 331 -1.55 -23.84 -48.01
C PRO A 331 -1.04 -22.41 -48.19
N ARG A 332 -1.94 -21.41 -48.31
CA ARG A 332 -1.59 -19.99 -48.46
C ARG A 332 -1.40 -19.23 -47.15
N ILE A 333 -1.65 -19.85 -45.98
CA ILE A 333 -1.53 -19.19 -44.67
C ILE A 333 -1.12 -20.19 -43.59
N SER A 334 0.14 -20.09 -43.15
CA SER A 334 0.69 -20.90 -42.04
C SER A 334 0.57 -20.23 -40.68
N THR A 335 0.39 -18.90 -40.64
CA THR A 335 0.24 -18.12 -39.41
C THR A 335 -1.16 -18.32 -38.79
N PRO A 336 -1.26 -18.60 -37.48
CA PRO A 336 -2.55 -18.58 -36.80
C PRO A 336 -3.23 -17.22 -36.92
N ILE A 337 -4.55 -17.21 -37.02
CA ILE A 337 -5.37 -15.99 -36.92
C ILE A 337 -6.00 -15.89 -35.52
N GLN A 338 -6.32 -14.68 -35.08
CA GLN A 338 -6.98 -14.44 -33.80
C GLN A 338 -8.37 -13.82 -34.00
N ILE A 339 -9.38 -14.54 -33.50
CA ILE A 339 -10.78 -14.11 -33.45
C ILE A 339 -11.02 -13.47 -32.08
N GLY A 340 -11.78 -12.36 -32.04
CA GLY A 340 -12.14 -11.65 -30.82
C GLY A 340 -13.65 -11.40 -30.68
N LYS A 341 -14.01 -10.77 -29.56
CA LYS A 341 -15.40 -10.47 -29.13
C LYS A 341 -16.30 -11.71 -28.96
N ILE A 342 -15.77 -12.91 -28.79
CA ILE A 342 -16.55 -14.18 -28.76
C ILE A 342 -17.70 -14.16 -27.73
N GLN A 343 -17.47 -13.53 -26.58
CA GLN A 343 -18.47 -13.33 -25.52
C GLN A 343 -19.70 -12.49 -25.95
N GLN A 344 -19.68 -11.88 -27.13
CA GLN A 344 -20.79 -11.11 -27.72
C GLN A 344 -21.58 -11.90 -28.78
N HIS A 345 -21.23 -13.17 -29.01
CA HIS A 345 -21.74 -14.00 -30.10
C HIS A 345 -22.16 -15.40 -29.64
N SER A 346 -22.57 -16.27 -30.58
CA SER A 346 -23.32 -17.51 -30.30
C SER A 346 -22.59 -18.57 -29.47
N PHE A 347 -21.28 -18.41 -29.25
CA PHE A 347 -20.42 -19.35 -28.53
C PHE A 347 -19.78 -18.72 -27.28
N ALA A 348 -20.37 -17.65 -26.73
CA ALA A 348 -19.86 -16.87 -25.61
C ALA A 348 -19.43 -17.68 -24.35
N LEU A 349 -20.06 -18.83 -24.12
CA LEU A 349 -19.82 -19.71 -22.97
C LEU A 349 -18.99 -20.97 -23.31
N ARG A 350 -18.58 -21.17 -24.57
CA ARG A 350 -17.80 -22.35 -25.00
C ARG A 350 -16.31 -22.03 -25.05
N ALA A 351 -15.53 -22.72 -24.24
CA ALA A 351 -14.08 -22.81 -24.42
C ALA A 351 -13.75 -23.88 -25.47
N TRP A 352 -12.79 -23.60 -26.36
CA TRP A 352 -12.35 -24.50 -27.42
C TRP A 352 -10.97 -25.06 -27.08
N ARG A 353 -10.81 -26.38 -27.09
CA ARG A 353 -9.61 -27.07 -26.56
C ARG A 353 -8.77 -27.77 -27.65
N GLY A 354 -8.57 -27.13 -28.80
CA GLY A 354 -7.88 -27.73 -29.97
C GLY A 354 -8.80 -28.55 -30.87
N GLU A 355 -10.11 -28.33 -30.77
CA GLU A 355 -11.13 -28.99 -31.59
C GLU A 355 -11.04 -28.54 -33.05
N GLN A 356 -11.34 -29.44 -33.98
CA GLN A 356 -11.46 -29.12 -35.40
C GLN A 356 -12.88 -28.67 -35.75
N ALA A 357 -13.02 -27.61 -36.55
CA ALA A 357 -14.30 -27.16 -37.09
C ALA A 357 -14.18 -26.66 -38.54
N SER A 358 -15.31 -26.65 -39.24
CA SER A 358 -15.45 -25.94 -40.52
C SER A 358 -15.74 -24.46 -40.24
N LEU A 359 -14.90 -23.57 -40.76
CA LEU A 359 -15.00 -22.12 -40.53
C LEU A 359 -15.30 -21.37 -41.81
N THR A 360 -16.24 -20.42 -41.78
CA THR A 360 -16.58 -19.57 -42.94
C THR A 360 -16.38 -18.09 -42.63
N ILE A 361 -15.82 -17.32 -43.56
CA ILE A 361 -15.72 -15.85 -43.46
C ILE A 361 -17.02 -15.20 -43.95
N ALA A 362 -17.55 -14.24 -43.20
CA ALA A 362 -18.62 -13.34 -43.64
C ALA A 362 -18.38 -11.90 -43.15
N PHE A 363 -19.13 -10.92 -43.67
CA PHE A 363 -19.03 -9.52 -43.25
C PHE A 363 -20.29 -9.08 -42.51
N VAL A 364 -20.28 -9.24 -41.19
CA VAL A 364 -21.43 -8.95 -40.34
C VAL A 364 -21.50 -7.45 -40.07
N LYS A 365 -22.63 -6.82 -40.39
CA LYS A 365 -22.91 -5.42 -40.03
C LYS A 365 -23.31 -5.35 -38.55
N PRO A 366 -22.56 -4.66 -37.67
CA PRO A 366 -22.93 -4.54 -36.26
C PRO A 366 -24.14 -3.63 -36.08
N GLU A 367 -24.85 -3.77 -34.94
CA GLU A 367 -25.92 -2.86 -34.57
C GLU A 367 -25.43 -1.39 -34.49
N PRO A 368 -26.23 -0.42 -34.97
CA PRO A 368 -25.91 1.01 -34.86
C PRO A 368 -25.77 1.46 -33.40
N ILE A 369 -24.86 2.40 -33.12
CA ILE A 369 -24.69 2.95 -31.77
C ILE A 369 -25.76 4.02 -31.52
N PRO A 370 -26.54 3.93 -30.43
CA PRO A 370 -27.39 5.03 -30.00
C PRO A 370 -26.54 6.23 -29.54
N VAL A 371 -26.77 7.37 -30.18
CA VAL A 371 -26.11 8.65 -29.90
C VAL A 371 -27.14 9.71 -29.53
N ILE A 372 -26.73 10.68 -28.74
CA ILE A 372 -27.51 11.90 -28.50
C ILE A 372 -26.94 13.03 -29.34
N LYS A 373 -27.83 13.80 -29.98
CA LYS A 373 -27.52 15.01 -30.74
C LYS A 373 -28.09 16.24 -30.02
N VAL A 374 -27.38 17.37 -30.13
CA VAL A 374 -27.89 18.72 -29.79
C VAL A 374 -27.96 19.47 -31.11
N GLY A 375 -29.17 19.77 -31.58
CA GLY A 375 -29.39 20.15 -32.98
C GLY A 375 -28.82 19.09 -33.94
N ASN A 376 -28.05 19.51 -34.94
CA ASN A 376 -27.43 18.60 -35.91
C ASN A 376 -26.09 17.99 -35.45
N GLN A 377 -25.54 18.36 -34.28
CA GLN A 377 -24.25 17.86 -33.82
C GLN A 377 -24.41 16.71 -32.82
N VAL A 378 -23.63 15.63 -32.99
CA VAL A 378 -23.57 14.53 -32.02
C VAL A 378 -22.89 15.02 -30.74
N LEU A 379 -23.60 14.98 -29.62
CA LEU A 379 -23.08 15.28 -28.29
C LEU A 379 -22.22 14.11 -27.77
N GLY A 380 -22.71 12.87 -27.87
CA GLY A 380 -21.96 11.66 -27.47
C GLY A 380 -22.76 10.36 -27.64
N GLU A 381 -22.15 9.24 -27.21
CA GLU A 381 -22.74 7.89 -27.24
C GLU A 381 -23.46 7.58 -25.91
N LEU A 382 -24.62 6.93 -25.95
CA LEU A 382 -25.29 6.44 -24.74
C LEU A 382 -24.53 5.25 -24.13
N ASP A 383 -24.60 5.09 -22.81
CA ASP A 383 -24.13 3.85 -22.16
C ASP A 383 -25.22 2.80 -22.00
N LYS A 384 -24.81 1.56 -21.67
CA LYS A 384 -25.70 0.39 -21.65
C LYS A 384 -26.87 0.56 -20.67
N ALA A 385 -26.67 1.23 -19.54
CA ALA A 385 -27.75 1.53 -18.59
C ALA A 385 -28.73 2.57 -19.17
N SER A 386 -28.20 3.63 -19.78
CA SER A 386 -28.98 4.70 -20.39
C SER A 386 -29.79 4.25 -21.61
N ILE A 387 -29.24 3.32 -22.40
CA ILE A 387 -29.95 2.62 -23.47
C ILE A 387 -31.19 1.93 -22.90
N HIS A 388 -31.02 1.09 -21.86
CA HIS A 388 -32.15 0.38 -21.25
C HIS A 388 -33.20 1.30 -20.61
N ILE A 389 -32.77 2.41 -19.98
CA ILE A 389 -33.68 3.45 -19.45
C ILE A 389 -34.55 4.04 -20.57
N LEU A 390 -33.96 4.36 -21.72
CA LEU A 390 -34.68 4.95 -22.85
C LEU A 390 -35.50 3.92 -23.63
N GLU A 391 -35.08 2.67 -23.74
CA GLU A 391 -35.87 1.56 -24.31
C GLU A 391 -37.13 1.32 -23.49
N LYS A 392 -36.98 1.12 -22.16
CA LYS A 392 -38.11 0.87 -21.25
C LYS A 392 -39.11 2.03 -21.22
N ALA A 393 -38.64 3.26 -21.45
CA ALA A 393 -39.48 4.45 -21.59
C ALA A 393 -40.10 4.63 -22.99
N GLY A 394 -39.83 3.75 -23.96
CA GLY A 394 -40.25 3.90 -25.35
C GLY A 394 -39.67 5.15 -26.04
N ARG A 395 -38.48 5.60 -25.61
CA ARG A 395 -37.82 6.85 -26.05
C ARG A 395 -36.58 6.62 -26.91
N LEU A 396 -36.04 5.41 -26.99
CA LEU A 396 -34.93 5.07 -27.89
C LEU A 396 -35.40 4.87 -29.34
N VAL A 397 -35.77 5.96 -30.02
CA VAL A 397 -36.29 5.96 -31.40
C VAL A 397 -35.56 7.04 -32.21
N ASP A 398 -35.18 6.75 -33.46
CA ASP A 398 -34.41 7.70 -34.27
C ASP A 398 -35.22 8.99 -34.54
N GLY A 399 -34.55 10.13 -34.49
CA GLY A 399 -35.17 11.44 -34.64
C GLY A 399 -36.04 11.90 -33.45
N LYS A 400 -36.24 11.06 -32.42
CA LYS A 400 -37.09 11.41 -31.27
C LYS A 400 -36.45 12.51 -30.43
N THR A 401 -37.19 13.59 -30.22
CA THR A 401 -36.75 14.76 -29.44
C THR A 401 -37.18 14.69 -27.98
N MET A 402 -36.36 15.27 -27.10
CA MET A 402 -36.62 15.35 -25.67
C MET A 402 -36.05 16.65 -25.10
N ASP A 403 -36.83 17.34 -24.27
CA ASP A 403 -36.34 18.47 -23.49
C ASP A 403 -35.69 17.98 -22.20
N VAL A 404 -34.45 18.42 -21.99
CA VAL A 404 -33.60 17.99 -20.87
C VAL A 404 -32.84 19.16 -20.28
N THR A 405 -32.40 18.98 -19.03
CA THR A 405 -31.37 19.79 -18.39
C THR A 405 -30.05 19.01 -18.47
N LEU A 406 -29.02 19.61 -19.08
CA LEU A 406 -27.71 19.02 -19.28
C LEU A 406 -26.75 19.47 -18.18
N ASN A 407 -26.04 18.49 -17.60
CA ASN A 407 -25.04 18.70 -16.55
C ASN A 407 -23.76 17.91 -16.88
N SER A 408 -22.62 18.60 -16.98
CA SER A 408 -21.31 17.99 -17.23
C SER A 408 -20.68 17.46 -15.95
N ARG A 409 -20.09 16.27 -16.03
CA ARG A 409 -19.38 15.62 -14.92
C ARG A 409 -18.04 15.06 -15.39
N GLY A 410 -16.99 15.27 -14.59
CA GLY A 410 -15.60 14.89 -14.92
C GLY A 410 -14.82 15.92 -15.74
N LYS A 411 -13.53 15.64 -15.99
CA LYS A 411 -12.63 16.46 -16.81
C LYS A 411 -11.81 15.55 -17.76
N GLY A 412 -11.40 16.08 -18.92
CA GLY A 412 -10.60 15.36 -19.92
C GLY A 412 -11.35 14.18 -20.57
N PHE A 413 -10.62 13.16 -21.04
CA PHE A 413 -11.18 11.98 -21.74
C PHE A 413 -12.25 11.18 -20.95
N GLY A 414 -12.47 11.47 -19.66
CA GLY A 414 -13.53 10.89 -18.83
C GLY A 414 -14.78 11.78 -18.63
N SER A 415 -14.86 12.93 -19.31
CA SER A 415 -16.03 13.82 -19.25
C SER A 415 -17.28 13.14 -19.82
N HIS A 416 -18.39 13.25 -19.11
CA HIS A 416 -19.71 12.78 -19.54
C HIS A 416 -20.78 13.83 -19.22
N VAL A 417 -21.90 13.75 -19.92
CA VAL A 417 -23.07 14.62 -19.67
C VAL A 417 -24.20 13.77 -19.10
N ILE A 418 -24.79 14.24 -18.01
CA ILE A 418 -26.05 13.74 -17.49
C ILE A 418 -27.17 14.60 -18.09
N ALA A 419 -28.14 13.96 -18.72
CA ALA A 419 -29.33 14.60 -19.27
C ALA A 419 -30.54 14.24 -18.39
N THR A 420 -31.10 15.23 -17.72
CA THR A 420 -32.28 15.07 -16.85
C THR A 420 -33.52 15.58 -17.55
N THR A 421 -34.48 14.70 -17.82
CA THR A 421 -35.77 15.04 -18.42
C THR A 421 -36.63 15.90 -17.50
N THR A 422 -37.65 16.56 -18.05
CA THR A 422 -38.68 17.30 -17.28
C THR A 422 -39.45 16.43 -16.28
N LEU A 423 -39.43 15.10 -16.45
CA LEU A 423 -40.01 14.10 -15.54
C LEU A 423 -39.03 13.61 -14.47
N GLY A 424 -37.86 14.25 -14.30
CA GLY A 424 -36.82 13.88 -13.33
C GLY A 424 -35.95 12.68 -13.71
N ASN A 425 -36.39 11.85 -14.66
CA ASN A 425 -35.58 10.73 -15.16
C ASN A 425 -34.28 11.24 -15.79
N SER A 426 -33.15 10.69 -15.36
CA SER A 426 -31.82 11.08 -15.80
C SER A 426 -31.09 9.93 -16.50
N PHE A 427 -30.33 10.25 -17.54
CA PHE A 427 -29.52 9.28 -18.27
C PHE A 427 -28.19 9.89 -18.71
N ARG A 428 -27.23 9.04 -19.07
CA ARG A 428 -25.81 9.36 -19.22
C ARG A 428 -25.32 9.25 -20.67
N ILE A 429 -24.62 10.29 -21.08
CA ILE A 429 -24.02 10.46 -22.41
C ILE A 429 -22.51 10.44 -22.22
N ASN A 430 -21.87 9.36 -22.67
CA ASN A 430 -20.42 9.13 -22.59
C ASN A 430 -19.75 9.42 -23.94
N LYS A 431 -18.41 9.35 -23.98
CA LYS A 431 -17.58 9.56 -25.18
C LYS A 431 -18.04 10.80 -25.97
N LEU A 432 -18.03 11.96 -25.30
CA LEU A 432 -18.45 13.20 -25.93
C LEU A 432 -17.67 13.43 -27.23
N SER A 433 -18.32 14.01 -28.24
CA SER A 433 -17.61 14.32 -29.49
C SER A 433 -16.64 15.50 -29.28
N LYS A 434 -15.63 15.61 -30.15
CA LYS A 434 -14.53 16.59 -29.99
C LYS A 434 -15.00 18.04 -29.83
N SER A 435 -16.12 18.42 -30.44
CA SER A 435 -16.71 19.76 -30.33
C SER A 435 -17.25 20.09 -28.93
N PHE A 436 -17.45 19.09 -28.07
CA PHE A 436 -17.96 19.26 -26.71
C PHE A 436 -16.94 18.91 -25.61
N TRP A 437 -15.69 18.60 -25.95
CA TRP A 437 -14.63 18.28 -24.96
C TRP A 437 -14.27 19.46 -24.05
N SER A 438 -14.42 20.69 -24.54
CA SER A 438 -14.20 21.93 -23.79
C SER A 438 -15.50 22.55 -23.24
N SER A 439 -16.66 21.95 -23.51
CA SER A 439 -17.97 22.50 -23.13
C SER A 439 -18.35 22.06 -21.72
N ALA A 440 -18.67 23.03 -20.86
CA ALA A 440 -19.19 22.79 -19.52
C ALA A 440 -20.69 23.15 -19.46
N PHE A 441 -21.55 22.13 -19.55
CA PHE A 441 -22.98 22.26 -19.30
C PHE A 441 -23.24 22.33 -17.78
N ASN A 442 -23.86 23.41 -17.31
CA ASN A 442 -24.25 23.60 -15.91
C ASN A 442 -25.73 24.02 -15.84
N ASN A 443 -26.61 23.07 -15.50
CA ASN A 443 -28.07 23.19 -15.55
C ASN A 443 -28.62 23.79 -16.84
N GLN A 444 -27.97 23.51 -17.98
CA GLN A 444 -28.35 24.09 -19.27
C GLN A 444 -29.55 23.35 -19.85
N LYS A 445 -30.68 24.05 -20.02
CA LYS A 445 -31.83 23.51 -20.76
C LYS A 445 -31.48 23.37 -22.24
N ALA A 446 -31.79 22.20 -22.82
CA ALA A 446 -31.59 21.92 -24.23
C ALA A 446 -32.63 20.91 -24.73
N THR A 447 -33.08 21.08 -25.97
CA THR A 447 -33.77 20.01 -26.70
C THR A 447 -32.71 19.14 -27.38
N ILE A 448 -32.73 17.84 -27.07
CA ILE A 448 -31.85 16.84 -27.66
C ILE A 448 -32.63 15.92 -28.59
N THR A 449 -31.91 15.27 -29.50
CA THR A 449 -32.46 14.30 -30.45
C THR A 449 -31.72 12.98 -30.32
N VAL A 450 -32.46 11.87 -30.19
CA VAL A 450 -31.89 10.51 -30.29
C VAL A 450 -31.51 10.25 -31.74
N GLY A 451 -30.31 9.72 -31.96
CA GLY A 451 -29.82 9.34 -33.27
C GLY A 451 -29.14 7.97 -33.24
N PHE A 452 -28.97 7.35 -34.41
CA PHE A 452 -28.21 6.12 -34.53
C PHE A 452 -26.98 6.32 -35.43
N LYS A 453 -25.82 5.89 -34.95
CA LYS A 453 -24.55 5.95 -35.67
C LYS A 453 -24.23 4.58 -36.24
N GLU A 454 -24.34 4.47 -37.56
CA GLU A 454 -23.98 3.29 -38.33
C GLU A 454 -22.54 2.83 -38.09
N ARG A 455 -22.33 1.51 -38.18
CA ARG A 455 -21.02 0.86 -38.11
C ARG A 455 -20.70 0.18 -39.43
N SER A 456 -19.43 0.25 -39.83
CA SER A 456 -18.91 -0.54 -40.96
C SER A 456 -19.02 -2.03 -40.67
N SER A 457 -19.32 -2.85 -41.69
CA SER A 457 -19.28 -4.31 -41.57
C SER A 457 -17.93 -4.78 -41.06
N GLU A 458 -17.95 -5.69 -40.10
CA GLU A 458 -16.75 -6.31 -39.54
C GLU A 458 -16.58 -7.73 -40.13
N PRO A 459 -15.37 -8.12 -40.56
CA PRO A 459 -15.12 -9.49 -40.98
C PRO A 459 -15.25 -10.43 -39.78
N ALA A 460 -16.21 -11.35 -39.88
CA ALA A 460 -16.60 -12.33 -38.89
C ALA A 460 -16.23 -13.74 -39.34
N ILE A 461 -16.02 -14.63 -38.36
CA ILE A 461 -15.86 -16.07 -38.57
C ILE A 461 -17.11 -16.77 -38.06
N LEU A 462 -17.65 -17.67 -38.88
CA LEU A 462 -18.79 -18.50 -38.58
C LEU A 462 -18.34 -19.95 -38.32
N VAL A 463 -18.99 -20.60 -37.37
CA VAL A 463 -19.00 -22.05 -37.15
C VAL A 463 -20.44 -22.51 -37.29
N ASP A 464 -20.72 -23.55 -38.08
CA ASP A 464 -22.07 -24.11 -38.29
C ASP A 464 -23.14 -23.04 -38.64
N GLY A 465 -22.76 -22.06 -39.45
CA GLY A 465 -23.62 -20.93 -39.85
C GLY A 465 -23.89 -19.88 -38.77
N LYS A 466 -23.31 -20.02 -37.56
CA LYS A 466 -23.42 -19.08 -36.44
C LYS A 466 -22.13 -18.30 -36.23
N VAL A 467 -22.23 -17.03 -35.85
CA VAL A 467 -21.03 -16.20 -35.61
C VAL A 467 -20.28 -16.69 -34.37
N LEU A 468 -19.01 -17.08 -34.56
CA LEU A 468 -18.05 -17.39 -33.50
C LEU A 468 -17.47 -16.12 -32.89
N GLY A 469 -17.10 -15.17 -33.75
CA GLY A 469 -16.55 -13.88 -33.36
C GLY A 469 -16.09 -13.07 -34.57
N VAL A 470 -15.45 -11.94 -34.32
CA VAL A 470 -14.94 -11.04 -35.36
C VAL A 470 -13.42 -10.98 -35.36
N LEU A 471 -12.83 -10.82 -36.54
CA LEU A 471 -11.42 -10.51 -36.68
C LEU A 471 -11.19 -9.09 -36.16
N THR A 472 -10.57 -8.97 -34.99
CA THR A 472 -10.26 -7.67 -34.36
C THR A 472 -8.84 -7.21 -34.67
N GLN A 473 -7.86 -8.12 -34.61
CA GLN A 473 -6.46 -7.84 -34.87
C GLN A 473 -6.19 -7.41 -36.32
N LYS A 474 -5.25 -6.47 -36.47
CA LYS A 474 -4.82 -5.92 -37.76
C LYS A 474 -3.96 -6.95 -38.50
N GLU A 475 -3.13 -7.65 -37.76
CA GLU A 475 -2.19 -8.70 -38.17
C GLU A 475 -2.95 -9.86 -38.82
N SER A 476 -4.01 -10.34 -38.17
CA SER A 476 -4.87 -11.40 -38.69
C SER A 476 -5.61 -11.00 -39.97
N LYS A 477 -6.08 -9.75 -40.06
CA LYS A 477 -6.69 -9.21 -41.29
C LYS A 477 -5.68 -9.09 -42.43
N GLU A 478 -4.49 -8.60 -42.14
CA GLU A 478 -3.41 -8.47 -43.13
C GLU A 478 -2.92 -9.83 -43.62
N ALA A 479 -2.79 -10.83 -42.75
CA ALA A 479 -2.41 -12.19 -43.14
C ALA A 479 -3.43 -12.81 -44.10
N LEU A 480 -4.73 -12.73 -43.76
CA LEU A 480 -5.81 -13.21 -44.64
C LEU A 480 -5.90 -12.41 -45.94
N SER A 481 -5.73 -11.08 -45.88
CA SER A 481 -5.78 -10.22 -47.07
C SER A 481 -4.60 -10.49 -48.02
N LYS A 482 -3.37 -10.60 -47.50
CA LYS A 482 -2.16 -10.94 -48.29
C LYS A 482 -2.26 -12.33 -48.92
N ALA A 483 -2.90 -13.29 -48.25
CA ALA A 483 -3.14 -14.63 -48.78
C ALA A 483 -4.27 -14.69 -49.83
N GLY A 484 -5.01 -13.60 -50.05
CA GLY A 484 -6.21 -13.57 -50.90
C GLY A 484 -7.41 -14.33 -50.32
N LEU A 485 -7.46 -14.46 -48.99
CA LEU A 485 -8.42 -15.29 -48.25
C LEU A 485 -9.44 -14.48 -47.44
N LEU A 486 -9.28 -13.16 -47.31
CA LEU A 486 -10.26 -12.29 -46.63
C LEU A 486 -11.43 -11.94 -47.56
N VAL A 487 -12.19 -12.95 -47.98
CA VAL A 487 -13.34 -12.83 -48.89
C VAL A 487 -14.54 -13.56 -48.30
N GLU A 488 -15.73 -12.99 -48.46
CA GLU A 488 -17.00 -13.57 -48.00
C GLU A 488 -17.26 -14.94 -48.64
N GLY A 489 -17.77 -15.88 -47.84
CA GLY A 489 -18.08 -17.25 -48.27
C GLY A 489 -16.89 -18.22 -48.31
N ILE A 490 -15.64 -17.74 -48.23
CA ILE A 490 -14.48 -18.64 -48.12
C ILE A 490 -14.61 -19.49 -46.86
N SER A 491 -14.47 -20.80 -47.03
CA SER A 491 -14.60 -21.79 -45.96
C SER A 491 -13.34 -22.65 -45.82
N PHE A 492 -12.94 -22.91 -44.57
CA PHE A 492 -11.77 -23.69 -44.19
C PHE A 492 -12.21 -24.96 -43.49
N GLN A 493 -11.81 -26.11 -44.02
CA GLN A 493 -12.06 -27.41 -43.40
C GLN A 493 -10.94 -27.75 -42.41
N ASN A 494 -11.28 -28.47 -41.35
CA ASN A 494 -10.33 -28.96 -40.33
C ASN A 494 -9.48 -27.85 -39.68
N ALA A 495 -10.03 -26.64 -39.53
CA ALA A 495 -9.35 -25.58 -38.80
C ALA A 495 -9.37 -25.90 -37.30
N VAL A 496 -8.24 -25.69 -36.61
CA VAL A 496 -8.08 -26.03 -35.17
C VAL A 496 -8.33 -24.78 -34.33
N LEU A 497 -9.25 -24.86 -33.36
CA LEU A 497 -9.66 -23.75 -32.50
C LEU A 497 -9.15 -23.93 -31.06
N THR A 498 -8.45 -22.91 -30.56
CA THR A 498 -7.97 -22.86 -29.18
C THR A 498 -8.37 -21.55 -28.51
N SER A 499 -9.14 -21.61 -27.42
CA SER A 499 -9.48 -20.43 -26.63
C SER A 499 -8.28 -19.93 -25.83
N ASN A 500 -7.97 -18.64 -25.95
CA ASN A 500 -6.97 -17.98 -25.11
C ASN A 500 -7.63 -17.58 -23.77
N SER A 501 -7.84 -18.58 -22.92
CA SER A 501 -8.34 -18.38 -21.56
C SER A 501 -7.24 -17.78 -20.69
N THR A 502 -7.40 -16.51 -20.30
CA THR A 502 -6.46 -15.79 -19.42
C THR A 502 -6.91 -15.80 -17.95
N THR A 503 -8.10 -16.33 -17.66
CA THR A 503 -8.69 -16.39 -16.32
C THR A 503 -9.37 -17.74 -16.07
N ALA A 504 -9.55 -18.10 -14.80
CA ALA A 504 -10.36 -19.24 -14.39
C ALA A 504 -11.22 -18.87 -13.18
N THR A 505 -12.41 -19.47 -13.11
CA THR A 505 -13.26 -19.49 -11.93
C THR A 505 -12.98 -20.77 -11.14
N ILE A 506 -12.57 -20.58 -9.89
CA ILE A 506 -12.35 -21.62 -8.88
C ILE A 506 -13.57 -21.63 -7.97
N THR A 507 -14.27 -22.77 -7.93
CA THR A 507 -15.47 -22.92 -7.09
C THR A 507 -15.13 -23.76 -5.87
N VAL A 508 -14.95 -23.09 -4.74
CA VAL A 508 -14.61 -23.64 -3.43
C VAL A 508 -15.83 -24.34 -2.83
N ASP A 509 -15.62 -25.54 -2.32
CA ASP A 509 -16.59 -26.35 -1.62
C ASP A 509 -16.73 -25.88 -0.15
N PRO A 510 -17.88 -25.30 0.28
CA PRO A 510 -18.02 -24.67 1.59
C PRO A 510 -17.69 -25.57 2.78
N GLU A 511 -18.05 -26.85 2.69
CA GLU A 511 -17.91 -27.84 3.77
C GLU A 511 -16.46 -28.28 3.97
N SER A 512 -15.57 -27.94 3.04
CA SER A 512 -14.15 -28.35 3.05
C SER A 512 -13.18 -27.26 3.53
N VAL A 513 -13.67 -26.07 3.89
CA VAL A 513 -12.81 -24.91 4.15
C VAL A 513 -12.15 -24.98 5.53
N GLU A 514 -10.83 -25.14 5.53
CA GLU A 514 -9.97 -25.05 6.72
C GLU A 514 -9.32 -23.65 6.76
N TYR A 515 -9.66 -22.86 7.78
CA TYR A 515 -9.03 -21.56 8.01
C TYR A 515 -7.70 -21.72 8.77
N PRO A 516 -6.70 -20.86 8.51
CA PRO A 516 -5.45 -20.88 9.25
C PRO A 516 -5.65 -20.38 10.69
N GLU A 517 -4.99 -21.03 11.65
CA GLU A 517 -4.95 -20.59 13.04
C GLU A 517 -4.33 -19.18 13.17
N THR A 518 -3.30 -18.90 12.37
CA THR A 518 -2.58 -17.61 12.37
C THR A 518 -2.87 -16.80 11.10
N TRP A 519 -3.45 -15.62 11.28
CA TRP A 519 -3.88 -14.76 10.17
C TRP A 519 -2.73 -13.93 9.61
N THR A 520 -2.12 -14.41 8.53
CA THR A 520 -1.06 -13.69 7.81
C THR A 520 -1.66 -12.49 7.05
N LYS A 521 -1.09 -11.29 7.26
CA LYS A 521 -1.41 -10.09 6.47
C LYS A 521 -0.47 -9.98 5.28
N LEU A 522 -0.99 -9.50 4.13
CA LEU A 522 -0.14 -9.02 3.04
C LEU A 522 0.78 -7.91 3.58
N ILE A 523 2.06 -7.93 3.17
CA ILE A 523 2.99 -6.86 3.52
C ILE A 523 2.46 -5.59 2.86
N GLN A 524 2.10 -4.58 3.64
CA GLN A 524 1.80 -3.28 3.04
C GLN A 524 3.11 -2.72 2.48
N THR A 525 3.21 -2.64 1.15
CA THR A 525 4.16 -1.76 0.47
C THR A 525 3.72 -0.31 0.63
N GLU A 526 3.59 0.13 1.90
CA GLU A 526 3.95 1.50 2.21
C GLU A 526 5.39 1.69 1.70
N LYS A 527 5.67 2.86 1.13
CA LYS A 527 7.03 3.39 1.24
C LYS A 527 7.26 3.66 2.72
N LYS A 528 7.60 2.62 3.49
CA LYS A 528 8.16 2.76 4.83
C LYS A 528 9.37 3.66 4.65
N SER A 529 9.21 4.92 5.01
CA SER A 529 10.31 5.82 5.20
C SER A 529 11.12 5.24 6.37
N ALA A 530 12.12 4.43 6.04
CA ALA A 530 13.06 3.83 7.00
C ALA A 530 13.83 4.90 7.81
N ASN A 531 13.71 6.17 7.39
CA ASN A 531 13.93 7.34 8.24
C ASN A 531 12.82 7.43 9.31
N VAL A 532 12.91 6.58 10.33
CA VAL A 532 12.41 6.93 11.66
C VAL A 532 13.10 8.25 12.00
N SER A 533 12.32 9.32 12.15
CA SER A 533 12.89 10.64 12.45
C SER A 533 13.74 10.54 13.72
N PRO A 534 14.92 11.18 13.80
CA PRO A 534 15.69 11.23 15.04
C PRO A 534 14.90 11.84 16.21
N VAL A 535 13.81 12.57 15.94
CA VAL A 535 12.85 13.03 16.96
C VAL A 535 11.92 11.90 17.46
N VAL A 536 11.58 10.92 16.62
CA VAL A 536 10.85 9.71 17.02
C VAL A 536 11.77 8.77 17.79
N GLU A 537 13.03 8.62 17.36
CA GLU A 537 14.06 7.87 18.11
C GLU A 537 14.31 8.52 19.48
N ALA A 538 14.60 9.83 19.51
CA ALA A 538 14.82 10.57 20.74
C ALA A 538 13.58 10.61 21.64
N SER A 539 12.36 10.66 21.09
CA SER A 539 11.13 10.58 21.90
C SER A 539 10.78 9.17 22.35
N ARG A 540 11.25 8.11 21.67
CA ARG A 540 11.26 6.75 22.23
C ARG A 540 12.25 6.67 23.39
N VAL A 541 13.51 7.06 23.21
CA VAL A 541 14.53 7.08 24.29
C VAL A 541 14.06 7.92 25.48
N PHE A 542 13.49 9.10 25.26
CA PHE A 542 12.96 9.97 26.31
C PHE A 542 11.71 9.39 27.00
N ARG A 543 10.80 8.75 26.26
CA ARG A 543 9.66 8.02 26.86
C ARG A 543 10.12 6.81 27.66
N THR A 544 11.09 6.04 27.15
CA THR A 544 11.68 4.93 27.88
C THR A 544 12.29 5.41 29.18
N LYS A 545 13.06 6.52 29.18
CA LYS A 545 13.59 7.13 30.42
C LYS A 545 12.50 7.66 31.35
N LEU A 546 11.42 8.25 30.83
CA LEU A 546 10.29 8.74 31.63
C LEU A 546 9.44 7.63 32.26
N THR A 547 9.41 6.44 31.64
CA THR A 547 8.71 5.26 32.17
C THR A 547 9.66 4.20 32.72
N GLN A 548 10.95 4.52 32.86
CA GLN A 548 11.95 3.61 33.41
C GLN A 548 11.75 3.51 34.92
N LEU A 549 11.70 2.28 35.42
CA LEU A 549 11.62 2.02 36.85
C LEU A 549 12.99 2.22 37.50
N PRO A 550 13.04 2.77 38.73
CA PRO A 550 14.30 2.90 39.47
C PRO A 550 14.81 1.51 39.86
N THR A 551 16.08 1.21 39.60
CA THR A 551 16.69 -0.03 40.07
C THR A 551 16.76 -0.04 41.59
N LEU A 552 16.19 -1.07 42.22
CA LEU A 552 16.23 -1.25 43.67
C LEU A 552 17.35 -2.24 44.03
N LEU A 553 18.20 -1.85 44.96
CA LEU A 553 19.27 -2.68 45.52
C LEU A 553 18.84 -3.14 46.91
N PHE A 554 18.95 -4.44 47.21
CA PHE A 554 18.49 -4.99 48.48
C PHE A 554 19.37 -6.13 48.99
N THR A 555 19.29 -6.43 50.28
CA THR A 555 19.90 -7.59 50.92
C THR A 555 18.84 -8.61 51.31
N LYS A 556 19.08 -9.88 50.98
CA LYS A 556 18.31 -11.03 51.44
C LYS A 556 19.25 -11.95 52.21
N GLU A 557 19.00 -12.16 53.50
CA GLU A 557 19.90 -12.94 54.38
C GLU A 557 19.75 -14.46 54.18
N ASP A 558 18.56 -14.88 53.74
CA ASP A 558 18.09 -16.25 53.55
C ASP A 558 17.94 -16.61 52.06
N HIS A 559 19.05 -16.64 51.30
CA HIS A 559 19.01 -17.03 49.88
C HIS A 559 19.63 -18.42 49.64
N GLU A 560 18.84 -19.30 49.04
CA GLU A 560 19.25 -20.64 48.63
C GLU A 560 20.03 -20.60 47.30
N TRP A 561 21.35 -20.73 47.36
CA TRP A 561 22.20 -20.89 46.19
C TRP A 561 22.26 -22.36 45.78
N LYS A 562 22.09 -22.66 44.48
CA LYS A 562 22.29 -24.01 43.94
C LYS A 562 23.73 -24.16 43.47
N THR A 563 24.48 -25.05 44.12
CA THR A 563 25.85 -25.38 43.71
C THR A 563 25.85 -26.16 42.38
N PRO A 564 26.98 -26.21 41.64
CA PRO A 564 27.09 -27.02 40.41
C PRO A 564 26.84 -28.51 40.60
N ASN A 565 26.88 -29.01 41.84
CA ASN A 565 26.62 -30.41 42.20
C ASN A 565 25.14 -30.69 42.54
N GLY A 566 24.28 -29.66 42.55
CA GLY A 566 22.86 -29.77 42.90
C GLY A 566 22.54 -29.65 44.40
N GLU A 567 23.55 -29.47 45.25
CA GLU A 567 23.37 -29.18 46.68
C GLU A 567 22.95 -27.72 46.88
N VAL A 568 22.03 -27.47 47.81
CA VAL A 568 21.53 -26.14 48.17
C VAL A 568 22.33 -25.59 49.36
N GLU A 569 22.84 -24.37 49.23
CA GLU A 569 23.60 -23.67 50.26
C GLU A 569 22.89 -22.35 50.61
N GLU A 570 22.46 -22.19 51.86
CA GLU A 570 21.91 -20.92 52.34
C GLU A 570 23.05 -19.92 52.61
N GLN A 571 23.09 -18.84 51.83
CA GLN A 571 24.02 -17.72 52.02
C GLN A 571 23.30 -16.39 51.76
N PRO A 572 23.70 -15.27 52.39
CA PRO A 572 23.15 -13.97 52.05
C PRO A 572 23.36 -13.64 50.56
N ALA A 573 22.38 -13.00 49.94
CA ALA A 573 22.43 -12.50 48.57
C ALA A 573 22.20 -10.99 48.53
N LEU A 574 22.91 -10.32 47.63
CA LEU A 574 22.65 -8.95 47.24
C LEU A 574 21.70 -8.96 46.04
N GLY A 575 20.45 -8.56 46.23
CA GLY A 575 19.43 -8.53 45.20
C GLY A 575 19.39 -7.21 44.42
N LEU A 576 19.08 -7.29 43.13
CA LEU A 576 18.84 -6.18 42.23
C LEU A 576 17.51 -6.38 41.50
N SER A 577 16.52 -5.53 41.80
CA SER A 577 15.28 -5.45 41.02
C SER A 577 15.44 -4.37 39.96
N VAL A 578 15.54 -4.81 38.71
CA VAL A 578 15.82 -3.96 37.53
C VAL A 578 14.59 -3.91 36.63
N ASP A 579 14.35 -2.75 35.99
CA ASP A 579 13.37 -2.66 34.90
C ASP A 579 13.62 -3.77 33.88
N LYS A 580 12.60 -4.55 33.53
CA LYS A 580 12.72 -5.72 32.65
C LYS A 580 13.39 -5.39 31.31
N ARG A 581 13.26 -4.15 30.81
CA ARG A 581 13.92 -3.67 29.58
C ARG A 581 15.44 -3.48 29.72
N LEU A 582 15.98 -3.52 30.94
CA LEU A 582 17.39 -3.32 31.29
C LEU A 582 18.05 -4.57 31.90
N SER A 583 17.29 -5.65 32.11
CA SER A 583 17.75 -6.93 32.65
C SER A 583 19.00 -7.44 31.91
N ASP A 584 18.88 -7.61 30.58
CA ASP A 584 19.95 -7.96 29.63
C ASP A 584 21.22 -7.09 29.68
N ILE A 585 21.07 -5.80 29.97
CA ILE A 585 22.20 -4.86 29.99
C ILE A 585 22.88 -4.93 31.36
N THR A 586 22.11 -5.11 32.42
CA THR A 586 22.61 -5.19 33.80
C THR A 586 23.34 -6.51 34.04
N SER A 587 22.77 -7.63 33.60
CA SER A 587 23.41 -8.95 33.68
C SER A 587 24.76 -9.00 32.97
N ARG A 588 24.85 -8.48 31.74
CA ARG A 588 26.11 -8.34 31.00
C ARG A 588 27.11 -7.42 31.71
N TRP A 589 26.66 -6.34 32.35
CA TRP A 589 27.53 -5.44 33.11
C TRP A 589 28.10 -6.14 34.35
N LEU A 590 27.27 -6.87 35.11
CA LEU A 590 27.71 -7.64 36.29
C LEU A 590 28.76 -8.69 35.90
N SER A 591 28.49 -9.49 34.85
CA SER A 591 29.48 -10.43 34.31
C SER A 591 30.77 -9.75 33.87
N ALA A 592 30.71 -8.57 33.24
CA ALA A 592 31.90 -7.82 32.83
C ALA A 592 32.71 -7.26 34.02
N GLN A 593 32.11 -7.07 35.20
CA GLN A 593 32.84 -6.72 36.43
C GLN A 593 33.48 -7.94 37.12
N GLY A 594 33.12 -9.16 36.68
CA GLY A 594 33.49 -10.43 37.32
C GLY A 594 32.65 -10.75 38.56
N VAL A 595 31.41 -10.26 38.62
CA VAL A 595 30.44 -10.53 39.69
C VAL A 595 29.66 -11.81 39.35
N GLU A 596 29.53 -12.70 40.32
CA GLU A 596 28.69 -13.90 40.22
C GLU A 596 27.23 -13.52 40.53
N TRP A 597 26.34 -13.83 39.59
CA TRP A 597 24.92 -13.52 39.70
C TRP A 597 24.07 -14.64 39.09
N GLN A 598 22.82 -14.73 39.56
CA GLN A 598 21.79 -15.63 39.05
C GLN A 598 20.48 -14.85 38.90
N GLN A 599 19.74 -15.08 37.82
CA GLN A 599 18.36 -14.57 37.71
C GLN A 599 17.44 -15.37 38.64
N ALA A 600 16.43 -14.72 39.23
CA ALA A 600 15.45 -15.39 40.07
C ALA A 600 14.83 -16.60 39.35
N PRO A 601 14.92 -17.83 39.90
CA PRO A 601 14.62 -19.06 39.17
C PRO A 601 13.12 -19.41 39.13
N ASP A 602 12.28 -18.73 39.91
CA ASP A 602 10.84 -18.97 40.00
C ASP A 602 10.08 -17.64 39.94
N GLU A 603 9.14 -17.53 39.00
CA GLU A 603 8.30 -16.37 38.78
C GLU A 603 7.29 -16.16 39.93
N ALA A 604 6.97 -17.21 40.70
CA ALA A 604 6.14 -17.11 41.90
C ALA A 604 6.87 -16.41 43.07
N LEU A 605 8.19 -16.61 43.20
CA LEU A 605 9.01 -15.96 44.25
C LEU A 605 9.20 -14.45 44.01
N VAL A 606 9.03 -13.98 42.77
CA VAL A 606 9.20 -12.58 42.36
C VAL A 606 7.93 -11.98 41.75
N TRP A 607 6.77 -12.54 42.10
CA TRP A 607 5.48 -12.14 41.54
C TRP A 607 5.17 -10.65 41.75
N SER A 608 5.53 -10.09 42.92
CA SER A 608 5.33 -8.69 43.26
C SER A 608 6.13 -7.72 42.37
N GLU A 609 7.29 -8.16 41.92
CA GLU A 609 8.24 -7.51 41.02
C GLU A 609 7.76 -7.63 39.56
N THR A 610 7.40 -8.84 39.12
CA THR A 610 6.86 -9.10 37.77
C THR A 610 5.60 -8.29 37.49
N GLN A 611 4.68 -8.20 38.46
CA GLN A 611 3.47 -7.36 38.41
C GLN A 611 3.75 -5.85 38.21
N ARG A 612 5.00 -5.44 38.42
CA ARG A 612 5.48 -4.05 38.30
C ARG A 612 6.51 -3.88 37.18
N SER A 613 6.75 -4.90 36.35
CA SER A 613 7.74 -4.90 35.26
C SER A 613 9.21 -4.88 35.70
N TYR A 614 9.51 -5.42 36.87
CA TYR A 614 10.87 -5.73 37.29
C TYR A 614 11.26 -7.17 36.93
N ASP A 615 12.52 -7.39 36.59
CA ASP A 615 13.21 -8.68 36.73
C ASP A 615 14.14 -8.60 37.95
N VAL A 616 14.39 -9.73 38.62
CA VAL A 616 15.25 -9.80 39.82
C VAL A 616 16.51 -10.61 39.55
N LEU A 617 17.66 -10.03 39.90
CA LEU A 617 18.98 -10.65 39.84
C LEU A 617 19.52 -10.78 41.27
N PHE A 618 19.92 -11.99 41.67
CA PHE A 618 20.63 -12.23 42.93
C PHE A 618 22.14 -12.28 42.65
N ILE A 619 22.92 -11.59 43.47
CA ILE A 619 24.38 -11.49 43.39
C ILE A 619 25.00 -12.11 44.63
N LYS A 620 26.07 -12.90 44.44
CA LYS A 620 26.84 -13.47 45.54
C LYS A 620 27.73 -12.40 46.16
N PRO A 621 27.55 -11.99 47.43
CA PRO A 621 28.23 -10.83 48.01
C PRO A 621 29.76 -10.90 47.91
N ASP A 622 30.35 -12.09 48.13
CA ASP A 622 31.79 -12.32 48.10
C ASP A 622 32.43 -12.09 46.71
N SER A 623 31.63 -12.12 45.64
CA SER A 623 32.09 -11.84 44.28
C SER A 623 32.14 -10.32 43.95
N VAL A 624 31.54 -9.48 44.80
CA VAL A 624 31.43 -8.04 44.56
C VAL A 624 32.65 -7.31 45.11
N LYS A 625 33.54 -6.89 44.22
CA LYS A 625 34.69 -6.04 44.59
C LYS A 625 34.21 -4.70 45.18
N PRO A 626 34.95 -4.10 46.14
CA PRO A 626 34.54 -2.84 46.78
C PRO A 626 34.22 -1.70 45.80
N GLU A 627 34.97 -1.59 44.70
CA GLU A 627 34.75 -0.58 43.65
C GLU A 627 33.45 -0.79 42.88
N VAL A 628 32.98 -2.04 42.78
CA VAL A 628 31.73 -2.41 42.11
C VAL A 628 30.54 -2.23 43.06
N TYR A 629 30.72 -2.58 44.34
CA TYR A 629 29.73 -2.34 45.39
C TYR A 629 29.42 -0.85 45.55
N GLN A 630 30.46 -0.01 45.55
CA GLN A 630 30.33 1.45 45.59
C GLN A 630 29.55 1.99 44.37
N GLN A 631 29.83 1.47 43.16
CA GLN A 631 29.08 1.84 41.94
C GLN A 631 27.62 1.40 41.97
N LEU A 632 27.28 0.29 42.64
CA LEU A 632 25.91 -0.15 42.84
C LEU A 632 25.16 0.82 43.75
N ILE A 633 25.75 1.20 44.90
CA ILE A 633 25.17 2.20 45.82
C ILE A 633 24.99 3.56 45.12
N GLU A 634 25.99 4.03 44.39
CA GLU A 634 25.92 5.31 43.65
C GLU A 634 24.83 5.35 42.57
N ARG A 635 24.41 4.19 42.03
CA ARG A 635 23.37 4.10 40.98
C ARG A 635 21.98 3.72 41.48
N CYS A 636 21.90 2.88 42.50
CA CYS A 636 20.65 2.33 43.01
C CYS A 636 20.15 3.05 44.28
N GLY A 637 21.03 3.77 44.97
CA GLY A 637 20.73 4.46 46.22
C GLY A 637 21.03 3.58 47.44
N GLU A 638 20.17 3.68 48.45
CA GLU A 638 20.29 2.91 49.69
C GLU A 638 20.09 1.40 49.45
N VAL A 639 20.76 0.57 50.24
CA VAL A 639 20.56 -0.88 50.27
C VAL A 639 19.35 -1.16 51.16
N LEU A 640 18.29 -1.72 50.57
CA LEU A 640 17.04 -2.05 51.25
C LEU A 640 17.11 -3.44 51.89
N GLN A 641 16.36 -3.70 52.96
CA GLN A 641 16.33 -5.00 53.61
C GLN A 641 15.10 -5.79 53.15
N ALA A 642 15.31 -6.98 52.60
CA ALA A 642 14.24 -7.89 52.15
C ALA A 642 13.92 -9.03 53.13
N SER A 643 14.75 -9.22 54.18
CA SER A 643 14.58 -10.25 55.21
C SER A 643 14.34 -9.62 56.59
N GLY A 644 13.30 -10.06 57.31
CA GLY A 644 12.94 -9.55 58.64
C GLY A 644 11.97 -8.36 58.63
N GLU A 645 11.68 -7.81 59.81
CA GLU A 645 10.84 -6.61 60.00
C GLU A 645 11.67 -5.43 60.54
N PRO A 646 11.57 -4.22 59.95
CA PRO A 646 10.73 -3.86 58.79
C PRO A 646 11.35 -4.28 57.45
N ASN A 647 10.51 -4.79 56.55
CA ASN A 647 10.91 -5.15 55.18
C ASN A 647 10.87 -3.90 54.27
N THR A 648 11.90 -3.07 54.39
CA THR A 648 12.00 -1.79 53.66
C THR A 648 12.06 -1.98 52.14
N TYR A 649 12.53 -3.15 51.68
CA TYR A 649 12.47 -3.51 50.26
C TYR A 649 11.03 -3.67 49.76
N LEU A 650 10.19 -4.44 50.47
CA LEU A 650 8.80 -4.67 50.10
C LEU A 650 7.99 -3.37 50.15
N GLU A 651 8.14 -2.56 51.20
CA GLU A 651 7.51 -1.22 51.29
C GLU A 651 7.86 -0.35 50.08
N ARG A 652 9.13 -0.35 49.68
CA ARG A 652 9.62 0.42 48.53
C ARG A 652 9.06 -0.12 47.21
N LEU A 653 9.03 -1.44 47.04
CA LEU A 653 8.45 -2.10 45.87
C LEU A 653 6.94 -1.82 45.76
N GLU A 654 6.21 -1.85 46.88
CA GLU A 654 4.77 -1.62 46.90
C GLU A 654 4.39 -0.18 46.57
N SER A 655 5.26 0.79 46.87
CA SER A 655 5.11 2.19 46.45
C SER A 655 5.12 2.39 44.92
N MET A 656 5.56 1.40 44.14
CA MET A 656 5.61 1.45 42.68
C MET A 656 4.27 0.99 42.05
N PRO A 657 3.78 1.67 41.00
CA PRO A 657 2.51 1.33 40.35
C PRO A 657 2.58 -0.03 39.65
N LYS A 658 1.53 -0.85 39.83
CA LYS A 658 1.35 -2.10 39.08
C LYS A 658 1.06 -1.84 37.59
N LEU A 659 1.44 -2.79 36.75
CA LEU A 659 1.01 -2.84 35.35
C LEU A 659 -0.53 -2.95 35.26
N PRO A 660 -1.19 -2.31 34.27
CA PRO A 660 -2.58 -2.63 33.94
C PRO A 660 -2.70 -4.10 33.51
N GLU A 661 -3.70 -4.81 34.05
CA GLU A 661 -3.91 -6.25 33.80
C GLU A 661 -3.99 -6.61 32.31
N THR A 662 -4.41 -5.67 31.46
CA THR A 662 -4.48 -5.80 30.00
C THR A 662 -3.13 -5.95 29.28
N LEU A 663 -1.99 -5.76 29.97
CA LEU A 663 -0.65 -5.95 29.40
C LEU A 663 0.05 -7.24 29.87
N LEU A 664 -0.46 -7.90 30.91
CA LEU A 664 0.16 -9.10 31.49
C LEU A 664 -0.13 -10.39 30.68
N TYR A 665 -1.13 -10.36 29.79
CA TYR A 665 -1.53 -11.50 28.95
C TYR A 665 -1.04 -11.43 27.50
N THR A 666 -0.02 -10.59 27.21
CA THR A 666 0.51 -10.39 25.84
C THR A 666 2.03 -10.56 25.74
N SER A 667 2.53 -11.74 26.11
CA SER A 667 3.96 -12.12 25.99
C SER A 667 4.17 -13.53 25.43
N SER A 668 3.45 -13.88 24.35
CA SER A 668 3.73 -15.08 23.53
C SER A 668 3.73 -14.77 22.02
N SER A 669 4.30 -13.63 21.64
CA SER A 669 4.60 -13.30 20.24
C SER A 669 5.69 -12.21 20.13
N THR A 670 6.93 -12.57 20.45
CA THR A 670 8.12 -11.81 20.03
C THR A 670 8.61 -12.35 18.70
N ALA A 671 8.79 -11.46 17.73
CA ALA A 671 9.25 -11.80 16.40
C ALA A 671 10.69 -12.29 16.42
N GLU A 672 10.92 -13.50 15.93
CA GLU A 672 12.26 -13.99 15.62
C GLU A 672 12.78 -13.30 14.35
N LEU A 673 13.92 -12.63 14.51
CA LEU A 673 14.78 -12.17 13.43
C LEU A 673 15.89 -13.21 13.29
N GLU A 674 15.75 -14.13 12.34
CA GLU A 674 16.79 -15.13 12.06
C GLU A 674 18.10 -14.48 11.60
N SER A 675 19.21 -15.02 12.11
CA SER A 675 20.49 -15.08 11.41
C SER A 675 21.24 -16.37 11.82
N PRO A 676 22.13 -16.93 10.98
CA PRO A 676 22.07 -18.37 10.68
C PRO A 676 23.12 -19.29 11.35
N HIS A 677 22.78 -20.59 11.36
CA HIS A 677 23.60 -21.80 11.64
C HIS A 677 24.10 -21.98 13.08
N THR A 678 23.83 -23.12 13.74
CA THR A 678 24.44 -24.44 13.46
C THR A 678 23.61 -25.60 14.06
N GLN A 679 23.58 -26.78 13.42
CA GLN A 679 22.94 -27.99 13.96
C GLN A 679 23.83 -28.69 15.02
N VAL A 680 23.24 -29.15 16.13
CA VAL A 680 23.59 -30.42 16.82
C VAL A 680 22.32 -31.00 17.45
N ASP A 681 22.16 -32.32 17.40
CA ASP A 681 21.02 -33.08 17.92
C ASP A 681 20.87 -33.05 19.46
N ASN A 682 19.62 -33.16 19.95
CA ASN A 682 19.22 -34.34 20.74
C ASN A 682 17.70 -34.50 20.90
N GLN A 683 17.28 -35.75 21.17
CA GLN A 683 15.89 -36.21 21.21
C GLN A 683 15.32 -36.30 22.64
N MET A 684 13.98 -36.46 22.73
CA MET A 684 13.20 -36.92 23.92
C MET A 684 13.14 -35.90 25.09
N GLN A 685 12.07 -35.82 25.91
CA GLN A 685 10.83 -36.62 25.98
C GLN A 685 9.64 -35.81 26.56
N LEU A 686 8.48 -35.97 25.91
CA LEU A 686 7.11 -36.13 26.44
C LEU A 686 6.74 -35.69 27.88
N VAL A 687 5.68 -34.84 27.94
CA VAL A 687 4.44 -34.99 28.75
C VAL A 687 4.52 -34.89 30.29
N ASP A 688 3.80 -33.90 30.87
CA ASP A 688 2.68 -34.25 31.77
C ASP A 688 1.57 -33.19 31.87
N SER A 689 0.40 -33.58 32.41
CA SER A 689 -0.90 -32.91 32.18
C SER A 689 -1.64 -32.43 33.45
N ALA A 690 -2.45 -31.38 33.27
CA ALA A 690 -3.76 -31.03 33.87
C ALA A 690 -4.24 -31.59 35.24
N TYR A 691 -4.88 -30.71 36.04
CA TYR A 691 -6.08 -30.93 36.88
C TYR A 691 -6.62 -29.55 37.32
N ALA A 692 -7.89 -29.29 37.66
CA ALA A 692 -9.15 -30.07 37.75
C ALA A 692 -10.32 -29.17 37.26
N GLN A 693 -11.59 -29.57 37.07
CA GLN A 693 -12.46 -30.62 37.65
C GLN A 693 -13.47 -31.09 36.54
N GLN A 694 -14.34 -32.11 36.64
CA GLN A 694 -14.69 -33.03 37.75
C GLN A 694 -15.15 -34.44 37.22
N GLU A 695 -16.17 -35.02 37.87
CA GLU A 695 -16.79 -36.35 37.72
C GLU A 695 -17.81 -36.43 36.52
N GLU A 696 -18.27 -37.58 36.00
CA GLU A 696 -18.52 -38.91 36.59
C GLU A 696 -18.22 -40.11 35.65
N GLN A 697 -17.92 -41.27 36.28
CA GLN A 697 -18.19 -42.68 35.91
C GLN A 697 -18.45 -43.10 34.43
N TYR A 698 -17.68 -44.06 33.90
CA TYR A 698 -18.00 -45.52 33.92
C TYR A 698 -16.82 -46.38 33.44
N THR A 699 -16.93 -47.72 33.56
CA THR A 699 -15.82 -48.69 33.74
C THR A 699 -15.56 -49.67 32.57
N VAL A 700 -14.40 -50.37 32.63
CA VAL A 700 -13.96 -51.61 31.91
C VAL A 700 -13.82 -51.55 30.36
N SER A 701 -12.92 -52.29 29.66
CA SER A 701 -12.02 -53.39 30.05
C SER A 701 -10.78 -53.60 29.13
N SER A 702 -9.69 -54.12 29.73
CA SER A 702 -8.69 -55.09 29.20
C SER A 702 -7.81 -54.80 27.95
N HIS A 703 -6.52 -54.55 28.24
CA HIS A 703 -5.30 -55.09 27.58
C HIS A 703 -5.27 -56.66 27.57
N PRO A 704 -4.29 -57.40 26.96
CA PRO A 704 -2.89 -57.03 26.61
C PRO A 704 -2.31 -57.57 25.26
N PRO A 705 -1.01 -57.28 24.94
CA PRO A 705 -0.38 -57.58 23.64
C PRO A 705 0.64 -58.75 23.68
N VAL A 706 1.23 -59.10 22.52
CA VAL A 706 2.47 -59.91 22.43
C VAL A 706 3.42 -59.35 21.34
N THR A 707 4.72 -59.42 21.62
CA THR A 707 5.88 -58.90 20.87
C THR A 707 6.34 -59.77 19.67
N PRO A 708 7.26 -59.27 18.81
CA PRO A 708 7.67 -59.90 17.55
C PRO A 708 9.03 -60.63 17.60
N ASP A 709 9.27 -61.50 16.61
CA ASP A 709 10.57 -61.97 16.08
C ASP A 709 10.28 -62.86 14.83
N ASN A 710 11.11 -63.04 13.80
CA ASN A 710 12.39 -62.45 13.38
C ASN A 710 12.69 -62.77 11.87
N GLN A 711 13.74 -62.17 11.31
CA GLN A 711 14.68 -62.69 10.27
C GLN A 711 14.43 -62.64 8.73
N GLN A 712 15.51 -62.17 8.07
CA GLN A 712 16.06 -62.51 6.72
C GLN A 712 15.39 -61.91 5.46
N ALA A 713 16.11 -61.45 4.42
CA ALA A 713 17.57 -61.43 4.13
C ALA A 713 18.00 -60.24 3.22
N MET A 714 19.30 -59.93 3.16
CA MET A 714 19.95 -59.08 2.13
C MET A 714 20.52 -59.91 0.97
N PRO A 715 21.04 -59.26 -0.10
CA PRO A 715 22.52 -59.24 -0.20
C PRO A 715 23.15 -57.89 -0.60
N GLN A 716 24.46 -57.76 -0.29
CA GLN A 716 25.33 -56.60 -0.53
C GLN A 716 26.02 -56.64 -1.91
N VAL A 717 26.53 -55.50 -2.39
CA VAL A 717 27.88 -55.40 -2.99
C VAL A 717 28.58 -54.10 -2.53
N SER A 718 29.91 -54.15 -2.44
CA SER A 718 30.85 -53.22 -1.82
C SER A 718 31.26 -51.98 -2.65
N PHE A 719 31.79 -50.96 -1.96
CA PHE A 719 32.64 -49.91 -2.53
C PHE A 719 34.14 -50.26 -2.40
N SER A 720 34.93 -49.92 -3.41
CA SER A 720 36.40 -49.82 -3.32
C SER A 720 36.87 -48.58 -4.08
N ASN A 721 37.94 -47.94 -3.59
CA ASN A 721 38.44 -46.67 -4.12
C ASN A 721 39.34 -46.84 -5.35
N SER A 722 39.11 -46.04 -6.38
CA SER A 722 40.17 -45.53 -7.28
C SER A 722 39.70 -44.28 -8.01
N TYR A 723 40.61 -43.31 -8.18
CA TYR A 723 40.38 -42.10 -8.97
C TYR A 723 40.34 -42.43 -10.47
N ASP A 724 39.35 -41.95 -11.22
CA ASP A 724 39.55 -40.91 -12.26
C ASP A 724 38.30 -40.62 -13.11
N THR A 725 38.31 -39.48 -13.82
CA THR A 725 37.33 -39.05 -14.84
C THR A 725 35.88 -38.83 -14.36
N ALA A 726 35.62 -37.67 -13.73
CA ALA A 726 34.26 -37.15 -13.58
C ALA A 726 33.68 -36.76 -14.95
N SER A 727 32.79 -37.61 -15.50
CA SER A 727 32.00 -37.28 -16.69
C SER A 727 31.01 -36.16 -16.37
N VAL A 728 31.32 -34.94 -16.82
CA VAL A 728 30.44 -33.78 -16.64
C VAL A 728 29.14 -34.01 -17.40
N VAL A 729 28.04 -34.17 -16.65
CA VAL A 729 26.69 -34.16 -17.23
C VAL A 729 26.49 -32.79 -17.89
N PRO A 730 26.23 -32.71 -19.21
CA PRO A 730 26.09 -31.43 -19.89
C PRO A 730 24.86 -30.70 -19.36
N ILE A 731 25.08 -29.47 -18.86
CA ILE A 731 24.01 -28.57 -18.43
C ILE A 731 23.03 -28.39 -19.61
N PRO A 732 21.70 -28.49 -19.41
CA PRO A 732 20.74 -28.26 -20.48
C PRO A 732 20.98 -26.88 -21.13
N PRO A 733 20.96 -26.76 -22.47
CA PRO A 733 21.33 -25.50 -23.15
C PRO A 733 20.55 -24.27 -22.67
N SER A 734 19.28 -24.44 -22.26
CA SER A 734 18.44 -23.41 -21.67
C SER A 734 18.95 -22.90 -20.31
N VAL A 735 19.47 -23.79 -19.46
CA VAL A 735 20.03 -23.44 -18.14
C VAL A 735 21.38 -22.75 -18.29
N ALA A 736 22.20 -23.18 -19.25
CA ALA A 736 23.46 -22.51 -19.60
C ALA A 736 23.22 -21.07 -20.09
N LEU A 737 22.29 -20.88 -21.03
CA LEU A 737 21.91 -19.56 -21.55
C LEU A 737 21.35 -18.62 -20.46
N GLN A 738 20.53 -19.13 -19.54
CA GLN A 738 20.02 -18.32 -18.42
C GLN A 738 21.14 -17.91 -17.46
N LEU A 739 22.09 -18.80 -17.18
CA LEU A 739 23.24 -18.50 -16.33
C LEU A 739 24.16 -17.44 -16.99
N GLU A 740 24.36 -17.53 -18.30
CA GLU A 740 25.10 -16.51 -19.07
C GLU A 740 24.38 -15.16 -19.09
N PHE A 741 23.05 -15.13 -19.27
CA PHE A 741 22.25 -13.92 -19.18
C PHE A 741 22.39 -13.25 -17.80
N ASN A 742 22.24 -14.01 -16.72
CA ASN A 742 22.37 -13.51 -15.36
C ASN A 742 23.79 -12.92 -15.11
N LYS A 743 24.85 -13.61 -15.58
CA LYS A 743 26.24 -13.11 -15.49
C LYS A 743 26.44 -11.82 -16.31
N ALA A 744 25.92 -11.77 -17.53
CA ALA A 744 26.01 -10.58 -18.38
C ALA A 744 25.22 -9.39 -17.78
N GLN A 745 24.08 -9.65 -17.13
CA GLN A 745 23.27 -8.64 -16.46
C GLN A 745 23.98 -8.07 -15.22
N ALA A 746 24.62 -8.93 -14.41
CA ALA A 746 25.45 -8.48 -13.28
C ALA A 746 26.64 -7.61 -13.75
N LEU A 747 27.32 -8.02 -14.83
CA LEU A 747 28.40 -7.23 -15.43
C LEU A 747 27.89 -5.88 -15.98
N GLN A 748 26.72 -5.85 -16.63
CA GLN A 748 26.09 -4.61 -17.08
C GLN A 748 25.72 -3.68 -15.90
N ALA A 749 25.28 -4.23 -14.77
CA ALA A 749 24.99 -3.45 -13.57
C ALA A 749 26.26 -2.80 -13.00
N GLN A 750 27.36 -3.56 -12.87
CA GLN A 750 28.66 -3.04 -12.44
C GLN A 750 29.18 -1.93 -13.38
N ARG A 751 29.08 -2.14 -14.70
CA ARG A 751 29.43 -1.12 -15.72
C ARG A 751 28.59 0.14 -15.61
N THR A 752 27.29 0.00 -15.32
CA THR A 752 26.34 1.10 -15.12
C THR A 752 26.72 1.93 -13.89
N GLU A 753 26.95 1.28 -12.76
CA GLU A 753 27.32 1.94 -11.49
C GLU A 753 28.63 2.74 -11.63
N ALA A 754 29.64 2.19 -12.31
CA ALA A 754 30.93 2.83 -12.52
C ALA A 754 30.87 4.16 -13.29
N ILE A 755 29.90 4.34 -14.21
CA ILE A 755 29.80 5.55 -15.04
C ILE A 755 28.63 6.46 -14.67
N ALA A 756 27.61 5.97 -13.97
CA ALA A 756 26.39 6.74 -13.65
C ALA A 756 26.66 8.10 -12.97
N PRO A 757 27.59 8.26 -12.00
CA PRO A 757 27.91 9.56 -11.42
C PRO A 757 28.49 10.55 -12.44
N THR A 758 29.32 10.05 -13.36
CA THR A 758 29.94 10.85 -14.44
C THR A 758 28.90 11.29 -15.47
N VAL A 759 27.98 10.38 -15.85
CA VAL A 759 26.88 10.68 -16.77
C VAL A 759 25.90 11.69 -16.16
N HIS A 760 25.56 11.55 -14.88
CA HIS A 760 24.69 12.50 -14.16
C HIS A 760 25.35 13.88 -14.06
N SER A 761 26.65 13.92 -13.76
CA SER A 761 27.44 15.15 -13.69
C SER A 761 27.56 15.84 -15.05
N PHE A 762 27.76 15.08 -16.14
CA PHE A 762 27.71 15.61 -17.50
C PHE A 762 26.33 16.21 -17.83
N LEU A 763 25.25 15.52 -17.46
CA LEU A 763 23.88 16.02 -17.64
C LEU A 763 23.59 17.27 -16.79
N TYR A 764 24.20 17.42 -15.62
CA TYR A 764 24.11 18.65 -14.83
C TYR A 764 24.82 19.84 -15.50
N LEU A 765 25.94 19.60 -16.18
CA LEU A 765 26.73 20.64 -16.85
C LEU A 765 26.17 21.06 -18.23
N GLU A 766 25.70 20.09 -19.02
CA GLU A 766 25.32 20.28 -20.44
C GLU A 766 23.82 20.05 -20.71
N GLY A 767 23.04 19.74 -19.67
CA GLY A 767 21.62 19.39 -19.79
C GLY A 767 20.72 20.58 -20.12
N LYS A 768 19.95 20.46 -21.19
CA LYS A 768 18.84 21.35 -21.50
C LYS A 768 17.56 20.84 -20.82
N PRO A 769 16.76 21.70 -20.17
CA PRO A 769 15.51 21.28 -19.55
C PRO A 769 14.48 20.83 -20.59
N THR A 770 13.73 19.78 -20.28
CA THR A 770 12.62 19.26 -21.09
C THR A 770 11.34 19.19 -20.24
N PRO A 771 10.14 19.05 -20.82
CA PRO A 771 8.89 18.96 -20.05
C PRO A 771 8.87 17.81 -19.02
N THR A 772 9.64 16.75 -19.25
CA THR A 772 9.74 15.56 -18.39
C THR A 772 11.01 15.51 -17.53
N GLY A 773 11.97 16.42 -17.72
CA GLY A 773 13.21 16.46 -16.96
C GLY A 773 14.34 17.23 -17.64
N ALA A 774 15.40 16.55 -18.06
CA ALA A 774 16.54 17.18 -18.74
C ALA A 774 17.21 16.23 -19.76
N GLN A 775 17.87 16.79 -20.77
CA GLN A 775 18.58 16.04 -21.81
C GLN A 775 19.91 16.72 -22.17
N ALA A 776 21.00 15.95 -22.18
CA ALA A 776 22.31 16.37 -22.68
C ALA A 776 22.71 15.46 -23.86
N ILE A 777 23.07 16.07 -24.98
CA ILE A 777 23.49 15.36 -26.19
C ILE A 777 25.01 15.46 -26.29
N GLY A 778 25.70 14.35 -26.04
CA GLY A 778 27.14 14.24 -26.24
C GLY A 778 27.50 13.81 -27.67
N LYS A 779 28.80 13.75 -27.99
CA LYS A 779 29.29 13.35 -29.33
C LYS A 779 28.92 11.92 -29.73
N SER A 780 28.80 11.03 -28.74
CA SER A 780 28.63 9.58 -28.95
C SER A 780 27.47 8.97 -28.17
N ASN A 781 26.90 9.70 -27.22
CA ASN A 781 25.80 9.22 -26.37
C ASN A 781 24.88 10.37 -25.97
N THR A 782 23.59 10.08 -25.76
CA THR A 782 22.60 11.04 -25.24
C THR A 782 22.18 10.64 -23.82
N ALA A 783 22.34 11.53 -22.86
CA ALA A 783 21.90 11.35 -21.48
C ALA A 783 20.53 12.01 -21.26
N VAL A 784 19.61 11.31 -20.61
CA VAL A 784 18.24 11.78 -20.32
C VAL A 784 17.93 11.53 -18.85
N TRP A 785 17.36 12.54 -18.19
CA TRP A 785 16.80 12.44 -16.84
C TRP A 785 15.27 12.51 -16.91
N ASP A 786 14.59 11.49 -16.40
CA ASP A 786 13.15 11.46 -16.17
C ASP A 786 12.87 11.89 -14.72
N LYS A 787 12.32 13.11 -14.56
CA LYS A 787 12.03 13.70 -13.24
C LYS A 787 10.89 13.00 -12.50
N ALA A 788 9.98 12.33 -13.22
CA ALA A 788 8.86 11.61 -12.60
C ALA A 788 9.32 10.27 -12.02
N LYS A 789 10.29 9.61 -12.68
CA LYS A 789 10.83 8.30 -12.24
C LYS A 789 12.10 8.39 -11.41
N SER A 790 12.77 9.56 -11.38
CA SER A 790 14.14 9.71 -10.88
C SER A 790 15.12 8.74 -11.56
N GLU A 791 14.93 8.53 -12.88
CA GLU A 791 15.72 7.61 -13.69
C GLU A 791 16.62 8.39 -14.66
N LEU A 792 17.92 8.07 -14.63
CA LEU A 792 18.93 8.51 -15.58
C LEU A 792 19.12 7.41 -16.63
N THR A 793 19.08 7.80 -17.90
CA THR A 793 19.16 6.87 -19.04
C THR A 793 20.22 7.35 -20.04
N LEU A 794 21.02 6.43 -20.58
CA LEU A 794 22.00 6.70 -21.63
C LEU A 794 21.61 5.97 -22.91
N TYR A 795 21.55 6.69 -24.02
CA TYR A 795 21.29 6.17 -25.36
C TYR A 795 22.50 6.35 -26.27
N ASP A 796 22.57 5.55 -27.34
CA ASP A 796 23.54 5.77 -28.43
C ASP A 796 23.21 7.05 -29.23
N ASN A 797 24.14 7.54 -30.04
CA ASN A 797 23.95 8.78 -30.79
C ASN A 797 23.09 8.63 -32.07
N SER A 798 21.81 8.25 -31.92
CA SER A 798 20.75 8.49 -32.91
C SER A 798 19.35 8.24 -32.32
N SER A 799 18.82 9.26 -31.63
CA SER A 799 17.46 9.33 -31.06
C SER A 799 17.18 8.52 -29.78
N THR A 800 16.34 9.11 -28.93
CA THR A 800 15.62 8.45 -27.83
C THR A 800 14.55 7.46 -28.31
N ASP A 801 14.31 7.35 -29.62
CA ASP A 801 13.43 6.35 -30.24
C ASP A 801 14.00 4.92 -30.20
N ALA A 802 15.28 4.75 -29.85
CA ALA A 802 15.85 3.45 -29.58
C ALA A 802 15.12 2.79 -28.39
N LYS A 803 14.38 1.71 -28.65
CA LYS A 803 13.58 1.00 -27.63
C LYS A 803 14.39 0.50 -26.43
N ILE A 804 15.69 0.27 -26.61
CA ILE A 804 16.61 -0.28 -25.60
C ILE A 804 17.75 0.72 -25.37
N PRO A 805 17.93 1.25 -24.13
CA PRO A 805 19.03 2.14 -23.79
C PRO A 805 20.34 1.37 -23.49
N LYS A 806 21.49 2.05 -23.60
CA LYS A 806 22.79 1.49 -23.17
C LYS A 806 22.92 1.35 -21.67
N MET A 807 22.29 2.26 -20.92
CA MET A 807 22.34 2.34 -19.47
C MET A 807 21.00 2.84 -18.95
N ARG A 808 20.48 2.25 -17.87
CA ARG A 808 19.36 2.81 -17.11
C ARG A 808 19.63 2.63 -15.62
N VAL A 809 19.45 3.69 -14.85
CA VAL A 809 19.81 3.73 -13.42
C VAL A 809 18.84 4.64 -12.67
N ARG A 810 18.36 4.20 -11.50
CA ARG A 810 17.53 5.01 -10.61
C ARG A 810 18.43 5.75 -9.62
N TYR A 811 18.18 7.04 -9.41
CA TYR A 811 18.93 7.84 -8.44
C TYR A 811 18.00 8.26 -7.30
N GLU A 812 18.19 7.64 -6.14
CA GLU A 812 17.46 7.93 -4.90
C GLU A 812 18.44 8.05 -3.72
N GLY A 813 18.25 9.05 -2.86
CA GLY A 813 19.03 9.20 -1.63
C GLY A 813 20.54 9.46 -1.78
N GLY A 814 21.02 9.76 -2.99
CA GLY A 814 22.46 9.90 -3.30
C GLY A 814 23.10 8.64 -3.89
N SER A 815 22.36 7.53 -3.98
CA SER A 815 22.83 6.26 -4.56
C SER A 815 22.31 6.06 -5.98
N TYR A 816 23.01 5.22 -6.75
CA TYR A 816 22.71 4.86 -8.13
C TYR A 816 22.39 3.37 -8.22
N THR A 817 21.12 3.02 -8.39
CA THR A 817 20.66 1.61 -8.50
C THR A 817 20.51 1.23 -9.98
N PRO A 818 21.36 0.33 -10.53
CA PRO A 818 21.24 -0.10 -11.93
C PRO A 818 19.89 -0.79 -12.21
N LEU A 819 19.31 -0.53 -13.38
CA LEU A 819 18.06 -1.13 -13.83
C LEU A 819 18.28 -2.02 -15.06
N PRO A 820 17.49 -3.10 -15.23
CA PRO A 820 17.56 -3.93 -16.43
C PRO A 820 17.21 -3.13 -17.69
N ILE A 821 18.07 -3.24 -18.71
CA ILE A 821 17.89 -2.59 -20.01
C ILE A 821 17.30 -3.49 -21.10
N ALA A 822 17.47 -4.81 -20.97
CA ALA A 822 17.20 -5.82 -22.00
C ALA A 822 16.53 -7.07 -21.39
N SER A 823 15.87 -7.85 -22.25
CA SER A 823 15.13 -9.07 -21.89
C SER A 823 15.82 -10.37 -22.33
N SER A 824 16.84 -10.29 -23.19
CA SER A 824 17.63 -11.43 -23.65
C SER A 824 19.14 -11.15 -23.65
N LEU A 825 19.95 -12.20 -23.70
CA LEU A 825 21.41 -12.12 -23.80
C LEU A 825 21.86 -11.40 -25.08
N GLU A 826 21.18 -11.64 -26.20
CA GLU A 826 21.46 -11.01 -27.50
C GLU A 826 21.20 -9.49 -27.45
N GLU A 827 20.06 -9.06 -26.89
CA GLU A 827 19.76 -7.64 -26.70
C GLU A 827 20.81 -6.96 -25.81
N LEU A 828 21.20 -7.64 -24.72
CA LEU A 828 22.15 -7.13 -23.74
C LEU A 828 23.58 -7.02 -24.31
N GLN A 829 24.04 -8.00 -25.08
CA GLN A 829 25.34 -7.98 -25.76
C GLN A 829 25.39 -6.92 -26.88
N LYS A 830 24.26 -6.70 -27.57
CA LYS A 830 24.16 -5.75 -28.68
C LYS A 830 24.07 -4.29 -28.22
N HIS A 831 23.31 -4.03 -27.15
CA HIS A 831 22.96 -2.67 -26.72
C HIS A 831 23.59 -2.25 -25.38
N GLY A 832 24.10 -3.18 -24.56
CA GLY A 832 24.72 -2.86 -23.27
C GLY A 832 26.04 -2.09 -23.39
N LEU A 833 26.51 -1.58 -22.25
CA LEU A 833 27.78 -0.88 -22.14
C LEU A 833 28.93 -1.84 -22.40
N LYS A 834 29.83 -1.48 -23.32
CA LYS A 834 31.07 -2.23 -23.60
C LYS A 834 32.18 -1.81 -22.64
N SER A 835 33.16 -2.70 -22.40
CA SER A 835 34.31 -2.37 -21.53
C SER A 835 35.06 -1.11 -21.99
N GLU A 836 35.28 -0.98 -23.31
CA GLU A 836 35.92 0.19 -23.95
C GLU A 836 35.17 1.50 -23.69
N GLU A 837 33.83 1.48 -23.67
CA GLU A 837 33.01 2.66 -23.39
C GLU A 837 33.13 3.08 -21.93
N VAL A 838 33.13 2.11 -21.01
CA VAL A 838 33.30 2.36 -19.57
C VAL A 838 34.70 2.91 -19.28
N GLU A 839 35.74 2.35 -19.89
CA GLU A 839 37.10 2.87 -19.80
C GLU A 839 37.21 4.28 -20.39
N HIS A 840 36.54 4.58 -21.50
CA HIS A 840 36.48 5.94 -22.06
C HIS A 840 35.79 6.93 -21.10
N PHE A 841 34.67 6.54 -20.49
CA PHE A 841 33.98 7.37 -19.50
C PHE A 841 34.86 7.66 -18.27
N ILE A 842 35.59 6.67 -17.77
CA ILE A 842 36.46 6.81 -16.58
C ILE A 842 37.75 7.58 -16.90
N SER A 843 38.42 7.27 -18.01
CA SER A 843 39.75 7.81 -18.33
C SER A 843 39.75 9.14 -19.09
N LYS A 844 38.69 9.44 -19.85
CA LYS A 844 38.60 10.65 -20.70
C LYS A 844 37.47 11.59 -20.30
N VAL A 845 36.26 11.08 -20.05
CA VAL A 845 35.10 11.94 -19.76
C VAL A 845 35.12 12.46 -18.32
N LYS A 846 35.34 11.58 -17.34
CA LYS A 846 35.32 11.93 -15.91
C LYS A 846 36.29 13.06 -15.54
N PRO A 847 37.58 13.07 -15.94
CA PRO A 847 38.49 14.16 -15.60
C PRO A 847 38.04 15.54 -16.15
N LEU A 848 37.43 15.58 -17.34
CA LEU A 848 36.92 16.80 -17.95
C LEU A 848 35.68 17.34 -17.23
N VAL A 849 34.79 16.43 -16.81
CA VAL A 849 33.57 16.75 -16.05
C VAL A 849 33.92 17.25 -14.64
N ASP A 850 34.80 16.53 -13.94
CA ASP A 850 35.25 16.89 -12.59
C ASP A 850 36.00 18.24 -12.59
N ALA A 851 36.85 18.50 -13.59
CA ALA A 851 37.54 19.79 -13.75
C ALA A 851 36.57 20.98 -13.94
N ARG A 852 35.51 20.81 -14.75
CA ARG A 852 34.48 21.85 -14.95
C ARG A 852 33.60 22.07 -13.72
N LEU A 853 33.23 21.00 -13.01
CA LEU A 853 32.54 21.11 -11.72
C LEU A 853 33.36 21.92 -10.71
N ASN A 854 34.67 21.67 -10.64
CA ASN A 854 35.56 22.41 -9.75
C ASN A 854 35.67 23.89 -10.15
N GLN A 855 35.74 24.23 -11.44
CA GLN A 855 35.71 25.62 -11.91
C GLN A 855 34.42 26.36 -11.52
N LEU A 856 33.25 25.71 -11.63
CA LEU A 856 31.97 26.28 -11.21
C LEU A 856 31.89 26.52 -9.69
N ASN A 857 32.47 25.63 -8.89
CA ASN A 857 32.51 25.78 -7.44
C ASN A 857 33.47 26.90 -7.00
N LEU A 858 34.65 27.01 -7.64
CA LEU A 858 35.59 28.12 -7.41
C LEU A 858 34.96 29.48 -7.76
N GLY A 859 34.22 29.58 -8.87
CA GLY A 859 33.51 30.80 -9.25
C GLY A 859 32.45 31.23 -8.22
N LYS A 860 31.72 30.28 -7.63
CA LYS A 860 30.75 30.56 -6.54
C LYS A 860 31.43 31.01 -5.25
N ILE A 861 32.61 30.46 -4.92
CA ILE A 861 33.39 30.90 -3.75
C ILE A 861 33.93 32.31 -3.98
N SER A 862 34.45 32.62 -5.17
CA SER A 862 34.92 33.97 -5.51
C SER A 862 33.80 35.01 -5.48
N ALA A 863 32.61 34.69 -6.00
CA ALA A 863 31.46 35.58 -5.94
C ALA A 863 30.97 35.80 -4.51
N LYS A 864 30.93 34.74 -3.69
CA LYS A 864 30.53 34.83 -2.28
C LYS A 864 31.54 35.60 -1.42
N ASN A 865 32.84 35.52 -1.73
CA ASN A 865 33.84 36.34 -1.05
C ASN A 865 33.73 37.82 -1.46
N GLN A 866 33.47 38.13 -2.73
CA GLN A 866 33.19 39.51 -3.18
C GLN A 866 31.87 40.09 -2.63
N GLU A 867 30.95 39.24 -2.15
CA GLU A 867 29.72 39.61 -1.44
C GLU A 867 29.92 39.70 0.09
N ILE A 868 31.09 39.28 0.60
CA ILE A 868 31.53 39.45 2.00
C ILE A 868 32.49 40.65 2.13
N ASP A 869 33.26 40.96 1.08
CA ASP A 869 34.15 42.13 0.98
C ASP A 869 33.40 43.44 0.59
N ARG A 870 32.07 43.38 0.39
CA ARG A 870 31.18 44.49 0.02
C ARG A 870 30.21 44.84 1.13
#